data_AF-Q024G2-F1
#
_entry.id   AF-Q024G2-F1
#
_cell.length_a   1.000
_cell.length_b   1.000
_cell.length_c   1.000
_cell.angle_alpha   90.00
_cell.angle_beta   90.00
_cell.angle_gamma   90.00
#
_symmetry.space_group_name_H-M   'P 1'
#
loop_
_entity.id
_entity.type
_entity.pdbx_description
1 polymer ?
#
loop_
_entity_poly.entity_id
_entity_poly.type
_entity_poly.pdbx_seq_one_letter_code
_entity_poly.pdbx_strand_id
1 'polypeptide(L)'
;MKSSMTARCRFALTAGLAITASFRATAATSPNCQPGTGAFTACFYSGTAFNTFLLQRQDPGINFNWGMGGPYSGGPIFQFSTRWQGNFSFAAGAQRFSVTANPGARLYIDGQLALDRWTSAAPASVDVVRQLSAGMHLITLEFFSGWDYAYVKLSWQADAGYRQFYVSSTGNDNNDGRTPSTAWLSTSKITSISFQPGDHIMFEGGQSFNGLLYFGADDQGTAANPIVITSYGSGRATIRPGTTVGLLAYNTAGIEVRNLNFAGSTGNNKDGVQFYQNMPGNAKLSYIRIDGVDVSGFGSAGVSIYGGAGLAGYSDVRITNVTAHDNLKAGIWMGALSSTAVGYAHSNVYIGNSRIFNIAGVSDIVDSGFGVFLANTDGAVVEQNVIYNNGWNTFSFGGPMGIMAMEANNVTVQNNEVHHMRTACGDGGGIDFDGGVTNSTMQYNFTHDNAGSGITLAQYYSARLPYADNTVRYNISQNDGRNSLSWAGIIVAGAVTKTHIYNNTIYGAANSIKQYAALMITGQTTNVDIRNNVFMTADGMQQISVSAGQVNMLLQGNAYWGGALPLNLSWGYTNSKTLTDFRNATGQEMLNGMPAGLGVDPRFMSPGNAVAINDPSLLGTLTAYTPLAGSPLIDRGLNLATLGITPPNRDFAGAPTPQGLAIDIGAIEVSAR
;
A
#
# COMPACT_ATOMS: atom_id res chain seq x y z
N MET A 1 9.71 -22.35 -49.79
CA MET A 1 9.33 -21.29 -50.76
C MET A 1 9.38 -19.98 -49.97
N LYS A 2 10.36 -19.07 -50.20
CA LYS A 2 10.25 -17.81 -51.00
C LYS A 2 9.01 -16.96 -50.65
N SER A 3 9.04 -15.64 -50.40
CA SER A 3 10.08 -14.56 -50.35
C SER A 3 9.43 -13.30 -49.70
N SER A 4 10.08 -12.27 -49.12
CA SER A 4 11.06 -11.27 -49.64
C SER A 4 11.73 -10.49 -48.47
N MET A 5 13.04 -10.14 -48.42
CA MET A 5 13.77 -9.01 -49.07
C MET A 5 13.10 -7.62 -48.90
N THR A 6 13.74 -6.52 -48.47
CA THR A 6 15.12 -5.95 -48.63
C THR A 6 15.69 -5.33 -47.31
N ALA A 7 16.97 -5.31 -46.92
CA ALA A 7 18.26 -4.85 -47.52
C ALA A 7 18.39 -3.29 -47.58
N ARG A 8 19.47 -2.58 -47.19
CA ARG A 8 20.91 -2.89 -46.89
C ARG A 8 21.45 -1.94 -45.77
N CYS A 9 22.43 -2.33 -44.95
CA CYS A 9 23.90 -2.00 -45.02
C CYS A 9 24.54 -2.22 -43.62
N ARG A 10 25.86 -2.35 -43.36
CA ARG A 10 27.07 -2.58 -44.19
C ARG A 10 28.23 -3.11 -43.27
N PHE A 11 28.94 -4.16 -43.73
CA PHE A 11 30.29 -4.62 -43.31
C PHE A 11 30.57 -5.12 -41.87
N ALA A 12 31.63 -5.92 -41.77
CA ALA A 12 31.97 -6.83 -40.67
C ALA A 12 33.48 -6.81 -40.38
N LEU A 13 33.90 -7.32 -39.21
CA LEU A 13 34.82 -8.47 -39.13
C LEU A 13 34.93 -9.04 -37.70
N THR A 14 35.16 -10.34 -37.59
CA THR A 14 35.53 -11.04 -36.35
C THR A 14 37.04 -11.15 -36.17
N ALA A 15 37.46 -11.14 -34.89
CA ALA A 15 38.64 -11.81 -34.34
C ALA A 15 40.00 -11.65 -35.05
N GLY A 16 40.87 -10.82 -34.46
CA GLY A 16 42.33 -10.89 -34.62
C GLY A 16 43.00 -10.88 -33.26
N LEU A 17 43.79 -11.91 -32.95
CA LEU A 17 44.59 -11.98 -31.73
C LEU A 17 45.81 -11.04 -31.87
N ALA A 18 45.95 -10.05 -31.00
CA ALA A 18 47.11 -9.17 -30.96
C ALA A 18 47.72 -9.15 -29.56
N ILE A 19 49.00 -9.53 -29.48
CA ILE A 19 49.81 -9.40 -28.27
C ILE A 19 50.08 -7.92 -28.05
N THR A 20 49.50 -7.32 -27.02
CA THR A 20 49.84 -5.97 -26.56
C THR A 20 50.70 -6.05 -25.31
N ALA A 21 51.90 -5.46 -25.40
CA ALA A 21 52.80 -5.35 -24.26
C ALA A 21 52.14 -4.52 -23.15
N SER A 22 52.07 -5.07 -21.94
CA SER A 22 51.60 -4.35 -20.76
C SER A 22 52.66 -3.34 -20.32
N PHE A 23 52.54 -2.10 -20.80
CA PHE A 23 53.15 -0.97 -20.11
C PHE A 23 52.48 -0.80 -18.74
N ARG A 24 53.01 -1.53 -17.74
CA ARG A 24 52.91 -1.09 -16.35
C ARG A 24 53.66 0.22 -16.24
N ALA A 25 52.95 1.33 -16.40
CA ALA A 25 53.36 2.58 -15.79
C ALA A 25 53.35 2.35 -14.28
N THR A 26 54.52 2.01 -13.72
CA THR A 26 54.73 2.07 -12.28
C THR A 26 54.59 3.53 -11.87
N ALA A 27 53.40 3.90 -11.39
CA ALA A 27 53.22 5.17 -10.71
C ALA A 27 54.27 5.24 -9.59
N ALA A 28 55.17 6.22 -9.68
CA ALA A 28 56.20 6.41 -8.67
C ALA A 28 55.51 6.68 -7.33
N THR A 29 55.63 5.74 -6.39
CA THR A 29 55.16 5.94 -5.01
C THR A 29 55.93 7.10 -4.42
N SER A 30 55.26 8.24 -4.21
CA SER A 30 55.84 9.36 -3.45
C SER A 30 56.30 8.82 -2.09
N PRO A 31 57.60 8.91 -1.73
CA PRO A 31 58.13 8.18 -0.57
C PRO A 31 57.49 8.53 0.78
N ASN A 32 56.80 9.68 0.85
CA ASN A 32 56.51 10.35 2.12
C ASN A 32 55.03 10.36 2.55
N CYS A 33 54.09 9.86 1.74
CA CYS A 33 52.66 9.76 2.09
C CYS A 33 52.33 8.61 3.07
N GLN A 34 53.18 8.41 4.09
CA GLN A 34 52.96 7.38 5.11
C GLN A 34 51.84 7.81 6.06
N PRO A 35 50.96 6.89 6.50
CA PRO A 35 49.89 7.24 7.43
C PRO A 35 50.43 7.85 8.72
N GLY A 36 49.82 8.95 9.17
CA GLY A 36 50.12 9.54 10.49
C GLY A 36 49.67 8.62 11.63
N THR A 37 50.04 8.95 12.87
CA THR A 37 49.55 8.24 14.07
C THR A 37 48.85 9.25 14.97
N GLY A 38 47.54 9.06 15.21
CA GLY A 38 46.71 10.04 15.93
C GLY A 38 46.40 11.32 15.13
N ALA A 39 46.84 11.39 13.87
CA ALA A 39 46.57 12.46 12.92
C ALA A 39 46.62 11.89 11.49
N PHE A 40 46.14 12.65 10.50
CA PHE A 40 46.23 12.29 9.08
C PHE A 40 47.44 12.94 8.43
N THR A 41 48.23 12.14 7.71
CA THR A 41 49.10 12.65 6.64
C THR A 41 48.22 12.93 5.43
N ALA A 42 48.10 14.20 5.05
CA ALA A 42 47.35 14.66 3.89
C ALA A 42 48.29 14.84 2.69
N CYS A 43 48.06 14.13 1.60
CA CYS A 43 48.79 14.28 0.34
C CYS A 43 47.88 14.88 -0.74
N PHE A 44 48.31 16.01 -1.29
CA PHE A 44 47.58 16.81 -2.27
C PHE A 44 48.16 16.61 -3.67
N TYR A 45 47.27 16.55 -4.67
CA TYR A 45 47.58 16.27 -6.05
C TYR A 45 46.82 17.22 -6.98
N SER A 46 47.40 17.54 -8.14
CA SER A 46 46.64 18.12 -9.24
C SER A 46 45.76 17.07 -9.92
N GLY A 47 44.71 17.53 -10.59
CA GLY A 47 43.70 16.71 -11.23
C GLY A 47 42.81 15.95 -10.23
N THR A 48 41.71 15.40 -10.73
CA THR A 48 40.71 14.67 -9.94
C THR A 48 41.04 13.19 -9.72
N ALA A 49 42.20 12.71 -10.19
CA ALA A 49 42.59 11.30 -10.18
C ALA A 49 44.04 11.11 -9.69
N PHE A 50 44.47 11.89 -8.69
CA PHE A 50 45.80 11.84 -8.08
C PHE A 50 46.95 12.03 -9.08
N ASN A 51 46.79 12.93 -10.06
CA ASN A 51 47.60 12.96 -11.28
C ASN A 51 49.07 13.35 -11.02
N THR A 52 49.31 14.49 -10.36
CA THR A 52 50.67 14.93 -9.99
C THR A 52 50.70 15.34 -8.53
N PHE A 53 51.58 14.74 -7.73
CA PHE A 53 51.79 15.13 -6.33
C PHE A 53 52.25 16.59 -6.24
N LEU A 54 51.67 17.34 -5.31
CA LEU A 54 51.96 18.76 -5.10
C LEU A 54 52.65 19.00 -3.76
N LEU A 55 52.01 18.61 -2.66
CA LEU A 55 52.56 18.71 -1.31
C LEU A 55 51.94 17.70 -0.36
N GLN A 56 52.55 17.60 0.82
CA GLN A 56 51.99 16.91 1.97
C GLN A 56 51.95 17.82 3.21
N ARG A 57 51.02 17.57 4.12
CA ARG A 57 51.00 18.16 5.47
C ARG A 57 50.37 17.21 6.48
N GLN A 58 50.47 17.54 7.77
CA GLN A 58 49.73 16.87 8.83
C GLN A 58 48.42 17.63 9.10
N ASP A 59 47.31 16.91 9.09
CA ASP A 59 45.97 17.41 9.43
C ASP A 59 45.44 16.61 10.64
N PRO A 60 45.14 17.24 11.79
CA PRO A 60 44.68 16.52 12.99
C PRO A 60 43.27 15.91 12.83
N GLY A 61 42.53 16.32 11.81
CA GLY A 61 41.23 15.81 11.43
C GLY A 61 40.82 16.39 10.07
N ILE A 62 39.75 15.86 9.47
CA ILE A 62 39.28 16.28 8.15
C ILE A 62 37.97 17.04 8.33
N ASN A 63 38.04 18.37 8.24
CA ASN A 63 36.88 19.27 8.21
C ASN A 63 37.28 20.54 7.45
N PHE A 64 37.33 20.43 6.13
CA PHE A 64 37.79 21.49 5.23
C PHE A 64 36.62 22.05 4.43
N ASN A 65 36.44 23.36 4.55
CA ASN A 65 35.60 24.13 3.64
C ASN A 65 36.48 25.11 2.88
N TRP A 66 36.76 24.80 1.63
CA TRP A 66 37.52 25.68 0.73
C TRP A 66 36.61 26.54 -0.13
N GLY A 67 35.33 26.19 -0.25
CA GLY A 67 34.37 26.87 -1.11
C GLY A 67 34.87 26.89 -2.55
N MET A 68 34.98 28.09 -3.14
CA MET A 68 35.53 28.31 -4.49
C MET A 68 37.07 28.48 -4.50
N GLY A 69 37.75 28.18 -3.39
CA GLY A 69 39.19 28.32 -3.21
C GLY A 69 39.95 26.99 -3.18
N GLY A 70 41.28 27.09 -3.08
CA GLY A 70 42.20 25.94 -3.05
C GLY A 70 42.66 25.56 -1.63
N PRO A 71 43.32 24.40 -1.48
CA PRO A 71 43.69 23.85 -0.16
C PRO A 71 44.85 24.57 0.54
N TYR A 72 45.57 25.44 -0.16
CA TYR A 72 46.67 26.28 0.31
C TYR A 72 46.97 27.42 -0.68
N SER A 73 47.65 28.48 -0.22
CA SER A 73 48.02 29.63 -1.06
C SER A 73 48.99 29.23 -2.19
N GLY A 74 48.72 29.68 -3.42
CA GLY A 74 49.48 29.29 -4.62
C GLY A 74 49.18 27.87 -5.14
N GLY A 75 48.24 27.15 -4.52
CA GLY A 75 47.76 25.85 -4.99
C GLY A 75 46.61 25.93 -6.01
N PRO A 76 46.20 24.79 -6.60
CA PRO A 76 45.04 24.73 -7.48
C PRO A 76 43.74 25.04 -6.73
N ILE A 77 42.90 25.90 -7.30
CA ILE A 77 41.57 26.23 -6.77
C ILE A 77 40.48 25.23 -7.21
N PHE A 78 40.67 24.58 -8.36
CA PHE A 78 39.81 23.57 -8.97
C PHE A 78 40.67 22.42 -9.47
N GLN A 79 40.06 21.30 -9.85
CA GLN A 79 40.76 20.15 -10.44
C GLN A 79 41.95 19.70 -9.58
N PHE A 80 41.67 19.34 -8.32
CA PHE A 80 42.65 18.78 -7.40
C PHE A 80 42.09 17.55 -6.69
N SER A 81 42.95 16.74 -6.10
CA SER A 81 42.55 15.58 -5.29
C SER A 81 43.45 15.45 -4.07
N THR A 82 42.91 14.86 -3.01
CA THR A 82 43.60 14.70 -1.73
C THR A 82 43.37 13.30 -1.19
N ARG A 83 44.43 12.67 -0.70
CA ARG A 83 44.34 11.43 0.10
C ARG A 83 44.87 11.73 1.50
N TRP A 84 44.04 11.55 2.50
CA TRP A 84 44.42 11.54 3.91
C TRP A 84 44.60 10.11 4.37
N GLN A 85 45.70 9.82 5.06
CA GLN A 85 45.96 8.50 5.67
C GLN A 85 46.41 8.68 7.12
N GLY A 86 45.77 7.97 8.05
CA GLY A 86 46.11 8.02 9.47
C GLY A 86 45.72 6.75 10.21
N ASN A 87 46.58 6.33 11.12
CA ASN A 87 46.34 5.22 12.05
C ASN A 87 45.75 5.79 13.35
N PHE A 88 44.60 5.28 13.75
CA PHE A 88 43.90 5.68 14.99
C PHE A 88 43.60 4.46 15.85
N SER A 89 43.61 4.64 17.16
CA SER A 89 43.27 3.58 18.12
C SER A 89 41.76 3.52 18.34
N PHE A 90 41.18 2.32 18.26
CA PHE A 90 39.77 2.06 18.52
C PHE A 90 39.60 0.99 19.60
N ALA A 91 38.50 1.07 20.35
CA ALA A 91 38.00 -0.06 21.12
C ALA A 91 37.32 -1.08 20.19
N ALA A 92 37.35 -2.36 20.56
CA ALA A 92 36.64 -3.39 19.82
C ALA A 92 35.12 -3.11 19.79
N GLY A 93 34.50 -3.28 18.63
CA GLY A 93 33.06 -3.10 18.44
C GLY A 93 32.73 -2.30 17.18
N ALA A 94 31.46 -1.97 17.02
CA ALA A 94 30.99 -1.18 15.88
C ALA A 94 31.43 0.28 16.00
N GLN A 95 31.86 0.85 14.88
CA GLN A 95 32.26 2.25 14.74
C GLN A 95 31.49 2.83 13.55
N ARG A 96 30.85 3.97 13.77
CA ARG A 96 30.12 4.73 12.75
C ARG A 96 31.01 5.84 12.24
N PHE A 97 31.30 5.82 10.95
CA PHE A 97 32.05 6.85 10.23
C PHE A 97 31.08 7.68 9.39
N SER A 98 31.06 8.99 9.61
CA SER A 98 30.22 9.95 8.85
C SER A 98 31.11 10.75 7.90
N VAL A 99 30.81 10.67 6.59
CA VAL A 99 31.51 11.41 5.54
C VAL A 99 30.56 12.37 4.86
N THR A 100 30.90 13.66 4.85
CA THR A 100 30.23 14.67 4.01
C THR A 100 31.23 15.17 2.98
N ALA A 101 30.86 15.12 1.69
CA ALA A 101 31.71 15.63 0.61
C ALA A 101 30.89 16.34 -0.47
N ASN A 102 31.47 17.39 -1.04
CA ASN A 102 31.11 18.00 -2.31
C ASN A 102 32.41 18.31 -3.07
N PRO A 103 32.63 17.77 -4.28
CA PRO A 103 31.75 16.88 -5.06
C PRO A 103 31.62 15.45 -4.49
N GLY A 104 32.73 14.79 -4.16
CA GLY A 104 32.73 13.35 -3.89
C GLY A 104 33.98 12.85 -3.16
N ALA A 105 33.86 11.67 -2.55
CA ALA A 105 34.88 11.07 -1.70
C ALA A 105 34.80 9.53 -1.67
N ARG A 106 35.88 8.88 -1.25
CA ARG A 106 35.91 7.46 -0.87
C ARG A 106 36.51 7.30 0.52
N LEU A 107 35.96 6.38 1.31
CA LEU A 107 36.51 6.00 2.61
C LEU A 107 37.01 4.56 2.52
N TYR A 108 38.20 4.31 3.06
CA TYR A 108 38.75 2.97 3.27
C TYR A 108 39.13 2.81 4.73
N ILE A 109 38.90 1.60 5.26
CA ILE A 109 39.25 1.20 6.62
C ILE A 109 40.06 -0.09 6.48
N ASP A 110 41.30 -0.08 6.98
CA ASP A 110 42.29 -1.15 6.81
C ASP A 110 42.51 -1.55 5.34
N GLY A 111 42.47 -0.55 4.45
CA GLY A 111 42.58 -0.73 3.00
C GLY A 111 41.31 -1.27 2.32
N GLN A 112 40.28 -1.68 3.06
CA GLN A 112 39.00 -2.12 2.51
C GLN A 112 38.09 -0.94 2.20
N LEU A 113 37.51 -0.91 1.00
CA LEU A 113 36.59 0.15 0.56
C LEU A 113 35.33 0.14 1.42
N ALA A 114 35.10 1.23 2.15
CA ALA A 114 34.01 1.39 3.11
C ALA A 114 32.87 2.26 2.54
N LEU A 115 33.20 3.30 1.79
CA LEU A 115 32.30 4.18 1.04
C LEU A 115 32.89 4.46 -0.33
N ASP A 116 32.09 4.36 -1.40
CA ASP A 116 32.44 4.91 -2.71
C ASP A 116 31.38 5.91 -3.19
N ARG A 117 31.78 7.18 -3.27
CA ARG A 117 31.00 8.27 -3.86
C ARG A 117 31.93 9.12 -4.72
N TRP A 118 32.64 8.51 -5.66
CA TRP A 118 33.54 9.21 -6.59
C TRP A 118 32.80 9.91 -7.76
N THR A 119 31.75 10.67 -7.44
CA THR A 119 30.86 11.35 -8.40
C THR A 119 30.53 12.77 -7.93
N SER A 120 30.20 13.66 -8.87
CA SER A 120 29.85 15.06 -8.57
C SER A 120 28.39 15.17 -8.16
N ALA A 121 28.13 15.42 -6.87
CA ALA A 121 26.79 15.66 -6.34
C ALA A 121 26.85 16.63 -5.15
N ALA A 122 25.72 17.31 -4.88
CA ALA A 122 25.56 18.25 -3.79
C ALA A 122 25.95 17.65 -2.40
N PRO A 123 26.39 18.46 -1.42
CA PRO A 123 26.84 17.96 -0.13
C PRO A 123 25.75 17.20 0.60
N ALA A 124 26.03 15.93 0.91
CA ALA A 124 25.18 15.09 1.77
C ALA A 124 26.09 14.25 2.66
N SER A 125 25.71 14.11 3.94
CA SER A 125 26.41 13.24 4.89
C SER A 125 25.99 11.79 4.65
N VAL A 126 26.96 10.88 4.65
CA VAL A 126 26.74 9.43 4.52
C VAL A 126 27.43 8.73 5.68
N ASP A 127 26.67 7.92 6.41
CA ASP A 127 27.18 7.08 7.49
C ASP A 127 27.58 5.70 7.00
N VAL A 128 28.68 5.16 7.53
CA VAL A 128 29.12 3.79 7.33
C VAL A 128 29.51 3.17 8.66
N VAL A 129 28.85 2.07 9.03
CA VAL A 129 29.21 1.28 10.22
C VAL A 129 30.20 0.18 9.84
N ARG A 130 31.25 -0.01 10.65
CA ARG A 130 32.18 -1.15 10.56
C ARG A 130 32.47 -1.72 11.94
N GLN A 131 32.52 -3.05 12.04
CA GLN A 131 33.04 -3.75 13.20
C GLN A 131 34.57 -3.70 13.17
N LEU A 132 35.19 -3.10 14.19
CA LEU A 132 36.64 -3.04 14.33
C LEU A 132 37.09 -3.90 15.52
N SER A 133 38.32 -4.41 15.43
CA SER A 133 39.03 -4.99 16.57
C SER A 133 39.47 -3.89 17.55
N ALA A 134 39.92 -4.27 18.75
CA ALA A 134 40.65 -3.33 19.60
C ALA A 134 42.06 -3.13 19.04
N GLY A 135 42.51 -1.88 18.92
CA GLY A 135 43.86 -1.54 18.48
C GLY A 135 43.90 -0.47 17.40
N MET A 136 45.03 -0.42 16.68
CA MET A 136 45.27 0.58 15.63
C MET A 136 44.64 0.14 14.31
N HIS A 137 43.82 1.02 13.72
CA HIS A 137 43.19 0.84 12.42
C HIS A 137 43.60 1.95 11.45
N LEU A 138 43.81 1.60 10.17
CA LEU A 138 44.19 2.54 9.12
C LEU A 138 42.93 3.16 8.51
N ILE A 139 42.74 4.46 8.72
CA ILE A 139 41.68 5.24 8.10
C ILE A 139 42.27 5.99 6.90
N THR A 140 41.70 5.78 5.72
CA THR A 140 42.07 6.50 4.49
C THR A 140 40.85 7.17 3.89
N LEU A 141 40.86 8.50 3.79
CA LEU A 141 39.85 9.25 3.05
C LEU A 141 40.47 9.80 1.76
N GLU A 142 39.76 9.60 0.66
CA GLU A 142 40.07 10.18 -0.64
C GLU A 142 39.01 11.20 -1.01
N PHE A 143 39.41 12.30 -1.64
CA PHE A 143 38.54 13.38 -2.11
C PHE A 143 39.05 13.93 -3.45
N PHE A 144 38.13 14.43 -4.28
CA PHE A 144 38.46 15.27 -5.42
C PHE A 144 37.65 16.56 -5.39
N SER A 145 38.22 17.64 -5.93
CA SER A 145 37.54 18.90 -6.24
C SER A 145 37.35 19.02 -7.75
N GLY A 146 36.12 19.33 -8.17
CA GLY A 146 35.73 19.48 -9.56
C GLY A 146 35.98 20.90 -10.09
N TRP A 147 34.92 21.53 -10.57
CA TRP A 147 34.87 22.93 -11.04
C TRP A 147 33.96 23.81 -10.16
N ASP A 148 33.61 23.31 -8.97
CA ASP A 148 32.58 23.85 -8.08
C ASP A 148 33.03 23.69 -6.62
N TYR A 149 32.20 24.16 -5.68
CA TYR A 149 32.42 24.25 -4.25
C TYR A 149 33.05 23.00 -3.61
N ALA A 150 34.26 23.14 -3.07
CA ALA A 150 35.00 22.06 -2.43
C ALA A 150 34.78 22.03 -0.91
N TYR A 151 34.11 20.99 -0.42
CA TYR A 151 33.87 20.73 1.00
C TYR A 151 34.09 19.26 1.33
N VAL A 152 34.79 18.97 2.43
CA VAL A 152 34.97 17.60 2.93
C VAL A 152 35.09 17.54 4.44
N LYS A 153 34.34 16.62 5.05
CA LYS A 153 34.39 16.32 6.48
C LYS A 153 34.34 14.81 6.71
N LEU A 154 35.16 14.31 7.62
CA LEU A 154 35.08 12.97 8.19
C LEU A 154 35.04 13.07 9.72
N SER A 155 34.13 12.35 10.34
CA SER A 155 34.07 12.12 11.78
C SER A 155 33.70 10.68 12.07
N TRP A 156 34.00 10.18 13.27
CA TRP A 156 33.57 8.86 13.71
C TRP A 156 33.28 8.80 15.20
N GLN A 157 32.47 7.82 15.60
CA GLN A 157 32.15 7.51 16.99
C GLN A 157 31.85 6.02 17.16
N ALA A 158 31.92 5.53 18.39
CA ALA A 158 31.46 4.18 18.71
C ALA A 158 29.96 4.07 18.37
N ASP A 159 29.60 3.04 17.62
CA ASP A 159 28.22 2.73 17.27
C ASP A 159 27.71 1.72 18.30
N ALA A 160 26.82 2.14 19.19
CA ALA A 160 26.31 1.30 20.28
C ALA A 160 25.40 0.15 19.79
N GLY A 161 25.16 0.07 18.48
CA GLY A 161 24.02 -0.64 17.90
C GLY A 161 22.69 -0.04 18.34
N TYR A 162 21.61 -0.69 17.97
CA TYR A 162 20.28 -0.40 18.50
C TYR A 162 20.13 -0.98 19.92
N ARG A 163 19.42 -0.29 20.82
CA ARG A 163 19.18 -0.84 22.17
C ARG A 163 18.09 -1.91 22.05
N GLN A 164 18.36 -3.10 22.60
CA GLN A 164 17.42 -4.22 22.61
C GLN A 164 16.90 -4.42 24.04
N PHE A 165 15.60 -4.32 24.22
CA PHE A 165 14.95 -4.44 25.52
C PHE A 165 14.09 -5.70 25.54
N TYR A 166 14.34 -6.58 26.50
CA TYR A 166 13.64 -7.84 26.66
C TYR A 166 12.61 -7.72 27.78
N VAL A 167 11.41 -8.26 27.58
CA VAL A 167 10.34 -8.33 28.58
C VAL A 167 9.90 -9.77 28.73
N SER A 168 9.87 -10.30 29.96
CA SER A 168 9.56 -11.69 30.29
C SER A 168 8.55 -11.75 31.43
N SER A 169 7.68 -12.77 31.45
CA SER A 169 6.76 -12.99 32.56
C SER A 169 7.46 -13.33 33.89
N THR A 170 8.76 -13.67 33.82
CA THR A 170 9.63 -13.94 34.97
C THR A 170 10.73 -12.87 35.16
N GLY A 171 10.63 -11.74 34.44
CA GLY A 171 11.57 -10.64 34.51
C GLY A 171 11.48 -9.79 35.80
N ASN A 172 12.25 -8.70 35.84
CA ASN A 172 12.23 -7.74 36.96
C ASN A 172 12.50 -6.32 36.42
N ASP A 173 11.64 -5.36 36.77
CA ASP A 173 11.73 -3.98 36.29
C ASP A 173 12.93 -3.18 36.85
N ASN A 174 13.64 -3.75 37.83
CA ASN A 174 14.94 -3.24 38.30
C ASN A 174 16.13 -3.70 37.44
N ASN A 175 15.93 -4.65 36.52
CA ASN A 175 16.98 -5.10 35.61
C ASN A 175 17.29 -4.03 34.54
N ASP A 176 18.40 -4.19 33.82
CA ASP A 176 18.75 -3.34 32.67
C ASP A 176 17.89 -3.60 31.43
N GLY A 177 17.19 -4.73 31.36
CA GLY A 177 16.36 -5.14 30.23
C GLY A 177 17.18 -5.64 29.03
N ARG A 178 18.52 -5.71 29.10
CA ARG A 178 19.37 -5.81 27.91
C ARG A 178 19.62 -7.22 27.39
N THR A 179 19.23 -8.24 28.14
CA THR A 179 19.29 -9.66 27.74
C THR A 179 18.01 -10.39 28.18
N PRO A 180 17.68 -11.57 27.60
CA PRO A 180 16.57 -12.39 28.10
C PRO A 180 16.67 -12.74 29.60
N SER A 181 17.88 -12.98 30.10
CA SER A 181 18.15 -13.27 31.53
C SER A 181 18.06 -12.04 32.44
N THR A 182 18.12 -10.84 31.87
CA THR A 182 17.96 -9.56 32.58
C THR A 182 16.72 -8.81 32.07
N ALA A 183 15.71 -9.53 31.60
CA ALA A 183 14.48 -8.95 31.07
C ALA A 183 13.70 -8.15 32.13
N TRP A 184 12.96 -7.15 31.67
CA TRP A 184 11.93 -6.45 32.44
C TRP A 184 10.68 -7.32 32.61
N LEU A 185 9.79 -6.92 33.52
CA LEU A 185 8.57 -7.65 33.85
C LEU A 185 7.32 -7.02 33.20
N SER A 186 7.20 -5.70 33.20
CA SER A 186 5.92 -5.01 32.98
C SER A 186 5.88 -4.06 31.77
N THR A 187 4.68 -3.79 31.28
CA THR A 187 4.45 -2.70 30.31
C THR A 187 4.64 -1.32 30.94
N SER A 188 4.42 -1.19 32.25
CA SER A 188 4.71 0.05 33.00
C SER A 188 6.18 0.44 32.91
N LYS A 189 7.10 -0.54 32.84
CA LYS A 189 8.51 -0.29 32.59
C LYS A 189 8.75 0.27 31.19
N ILE A 190 8.11 -0.28 30.16
CA ILE A 190 8.17 0.25 28.78
C ILE A 190 7.75 1.72 28.75
N THR A 191 6.59 2.05 29.33
CA THR A 191 6.06 3.42 29.41
C THR A 191 6.97 4.39 30.20
N SER A 192 7.96 3.90 30.96
CA SER A 192 8.91 4.74 31.71
C SER A 192 10.20 5.07 30.95
N ILE A 193 10.38 4.54 29.75
CA ILE A 193 11.60 4.67 28.94
C ILE A 193 11.30 5.52 27.70
N SER A 194 12.12 6.56 27.47
CA SER A 194 12.18 7.20 26.15
C SER A 194 13.02 6.33 25.23
N PHE A 195 12.37 5.80 24.19
CA PHE A 195 12.98 5.04 23.12
C PHE A 195 13.60 5.98 22.07
N GLN A 196 14.58 5.47 21.35
CA GLN A 196 15.38 6.23 20.38
C GLN A 196 15.31 5.53 19.01
N PRO A 197 15.60 6.24 17.91
CA PRO A 197 15.59 5.66 16.57
C PRO A 197 16.38 4.36 16.48
N GLY A 198 15.68 3.28 16.10
CA GLY A 198 16.25 1.94 15.95
C GLY A 198 16.02 1.00 17.12
N ASP A 199 15.59 1.46 18.29
CA ASP A 199 15.43 0.60 19.47
C ASP A 199 14.43 -0.55 19.25
N HIS A 200 14.75 -1.74 19.76
CA HIS A 200 13.90 -2.92 19.70
C HIS A 200 13.37 -3.26 21.10
N ILE A 201 12.07 -3.57 21.19
CA ILE A 201 11.38 -4.01 22.39
C ILE A 201 10.82 -5.40 22.09
N MET A 202 11.29 -6.41 22.81
CA MET A 202 11.09 -7.82 22.54
C MET A 202 10.39 -8.48 23.73
N PHE A 203 9.11 -8.83 23.55
CA PHE A 203 8.33 -9.55 24.55
C PHE A 203 8.49 -11.08 24.42
N GLU A 204 8.49 -11.80 25.54
CA GLU A 204 8.63 -13.25 25.53
C GLU A 204 7.40 -13.92 24.88
N GLY A 205 7.63 -14.65 23.79
CA GLY A 205 6.62 -15.36 23.03
C GLY A 205 5.85 -16.38 23.90
N GLY A 206 4.54 -16.50 23.65
CA GLY A 206 3.64 -17.35 24.42
C GLY A 206 3.24 -16.79 25.79
N GLN A 207 3.92 -15.74 26.29
CA GLN A 207 3.57 -15.09 27.56
C GLN A 207 2.51 -14.01 27.41
N SER A 208 1.98 -13.55 28.55
CA SER A 208 0.98 -12.48 28.63
C SER A 208 1.46 -11.33 29.50
N PHE A 209 1.27 -10.10 29.01
CA PHE A 209 1.71 -8.87 29.66
C PHE A 209 0.50 -7.94 29.86
N ASN A 210 0.25 -7.54 31.10
CA ASN A 210 -0.92 -6.73 31.45
C ASN A 210 -0.60 -5.22 31.36
N GLY A 211 -1.54 -4.45 30.82
CA GLY A 211 -1.47 -3.00 30.69
C GLY A 211 -1.23 -2.49 29.27
N LEU A 212 -1.42 -1.18 29.10
CA LEU A 212 -1.17 -0.41 27.87
C LEU A 212 0.33 -0.41 27.52
N LEU A 213 0.65 -0.47 26.22
CA LEU A 213 1.92 0.01 25.67
C LEU A 213 1.75 1.46 25.19
N TYR A 214 2.48 2.40 25.78
CA TYR A 214 2.40 3.82 25.39
C TYR A 214 3.71 4.30 24.79
N PHE A 215 3.62 4.97 23.65
CA PHE A 215 4.71 5.66 22.96
C PHE A 215 4.29 7.11 22.72
N GLY A 216 5.03 8.06 23.30
CA GLY A 216 4.75 9.49 23.22
C GLY A 216 5.53 10.18 22.10
N ALA A 217 5.41 11.51 22.06
CA ALA A 217 6.08 12.35 21.07
C ALA A 217 7.62 12.33 21.16
N ASP A 218 8.20 11.81 22.23
CA ASP A 218 9.67 11.63 22.37
C ASP A 218 10.14 10.28 21.78
N ASP A 219 9.24 9.32 21.57
CA ASP A 219 9.53 7.97 21.07
C ASP A 219 9.47 7.93 19.53
N GLN A 220 10.28 8.76 18.88
CA GLN A 220 10.28 8.89 17.41
C GLN A 220 11.34 7.99 16.76
N GLY A 221 10.89 7.06 15.92
CA GLY A 221 11.77 6.32 15.02
C GLY A 221 11.94 7.00 13.67
N THR A 222 12.62 6.32 12.75
CA THR A 222 12.78 6.76 11.35
C THR A 222 12.64 5.57 10.40
N ALA A 223 12.37 5.80 9.11
CA ALA A 223 12.30 4.72 8.12
C ALA A 223 13.60 3.87 8.00
N ALA A 224 14.75 4.47 8.33
CA ALA A 224 16.05 3.79 8.33
C ALA A 224 16.41 3.12 9.68
N ASN A 225 15.86 3.65 10.78
CA ASN A 225 16.09 3.18 12.15
C ASN A 225 14.74 3.28 12.90
N PRO A 226 13.80 2.34 12.70
CA PRO A 226 12.50 2.41 13.34
C PRO A 226 12.55 1.86 14.78
N ILE A 227 11.61 2.27 15.62
CA ILE A 227 11.39 1.60 16.91
C ILE A 227 10.56 0.34 16.64
N VAL A 228 11.07 -0.84 17.03
CA VAL A 228 10.46 -2.13 16.71
C VAL A 228 9.90 -2.79 17.97
N ILE A 229 8.60 -3.02 18.03
CA ILE A 229 7.94 -3.77 19.10
C ILE A 229 7.58 -5.16 18.54
N THR A 230 8.11 -6.22 19.13
CA THR A 230 7.97 -7.59 18.62
C THR A 230 8.01 -8.65 19.72
N SER A 231 7.86 -9.92 19.36
CA SER A 231 8.11 -11.07 20.24
C SER A 231 9.48 -11.72 19.99
N TYR A 232 10.07 -12.35 21.01
CA TYR A 232 11.21 -13.27 20.89
C TYR A 232 10.87 -14.66 21.45
N GLY A 233 11.69 -15.67 21.15
CA GLY A 233 11.43 -17.03 21.62
C GLY A 233 10.35 -17.74 20.79
N SER A 234 9.44 -18.46 21.45
CA SER A 234 8.45 -19.31 20.78
C SER A 234 7.05 -18.68 20.78
N GLY A 235 6.50 -18.43 19.59
CA GLY A 235 5.15 -17.89 19.42
C GLY A 235 5.05 -16.37 19.63
N ARG A 236 3.81 -15.86 19.66
CA ARG A 236 3.49 -14.44 19.88
C ARG A 236 3.26 -14.16 21.36
N ALA A 237 3.86 -13.09 21.89
CA ALA A 237 3.48 -12.54 23.19
C ALA A 237 2.10 -11.88 23.08
N THR A 238 1.34 -11.85 24.18
CA THR A 238 0.00 -11.24 24.21
C THR A 238 -0.08 -10.05 25.16
N ILE A 239 -0.44 -8.88 24.63
CA ILE A 239 -0.72 -7.68 25.41
C ILE A 239 -2.19 -7.69 25.86
N ARG A 240 -2.42 -7.50 27.16
CA ARG A 240 -3.73 -7.50 27.81
C ARG A 240 -3.98 -6.15 28.51
N PRO A 241 -4.52 -5.15 27.82
CA PRO A 241 -4.71 -3.80 28.36
C PRO A 241 -5.89 -3.66 29.34
N GLY A 242 -6.61 -4.74 29.64
CA GLY A 242 -7.89 -4.69 30.34
C GLY A 242 -8.90 -3.88 29.53
N THR A 243 -9.37 -2.77 30.07
CA THR A 243 -10.32 -1.83 29.44
C THR A 243 -9.67 -0.62 28.77
N THR A 244 -8.34 -0.59 28.67
CA THR A 244 -7.59 0.48 27.98
C THR A 244 -7.26 0.11 26.51
N VAL A 245 -6.64 1.04 25.77
CA VAL A 245 -6.05 0.76 24.45
C VAL A 245 -4.92 -0.28 24.60
N GLY A 246 -4.71 -1.17 23.63
CA GLY A 246 -3.61 -2.14 23.65
C GLY A 246 -2.22 -1.50 23.47
N LEU A 247 -2.03 -0.80 22.35
CA LEU A 247 -0.87 0.06 22.09
C LEU A 247 -1.36 1.44 21.64
N LEU A 248 -0.84 2.51 22.26
CA LEU A 248 -1.06 3.90 21.87
C LEU A 248 0.26 4.55 21.47
N ALA A 249 0.42 4.84 20.18
CA ALA A 249 1.43 5.75 19.65
C ALA A 249 0.80 7.14 19.47
N TYR A 250 1.14 8.07 20.37
CA TYR A 250 0.57 9.42 20.42
C TYR A 250 1.58 10.47 19.94
N ASN A 251 1.23 11.20 18.87
CA ASN A 251 2.09 12.22 18.25
C ASN A 251 3.49 11.69 17.84
N THR A 252 3.58 10.40 17.48
CA THR A 252 4.82 9.76 17.00
C THR A 252 4.57 8.78 15.84
N ALA A 253 5.65 8.43 15.13
CA ALA A 253 5.74 7.41 14.08
C ALA A 253 7.20 6.94 13.92
N GLY A 254 7.53 6.28 12.80
CA GLY A 254 8.78 5.54 12.67
C GLY A 254 8.75 4.24 13.48
N ILE A 255 7.56 3.65 13.64
CA ILE A 255 7.31 2.52 14.56
C ILE A 255 6.87 1.29 13.77
N GLU A 256 7.37 0.14 14.18
CA GLU A 256 6.94 -1.17 13.70
C GLU A 256 6.34 -2.00 14.85
N VAL A 257 5.10 -2.43 14.70
CA VAL A 257 4.43 -3.37 15.62
C VAL A 257 4.34 -4.71 14.90
N ARG A 258 5.11 -5.71 15.35
CA ARG A 258 5.27 -6.99 14.65
C ARG A 258 4.95 -8.18 15.54
N ASN A 259 4.42 -9.27 14.99
CA ASN A 259 4.40 -10.60 15.62
C ASN A 259 3.91 -10.59 17.09
N LEU A 260 2.76 -9.95 17.34
CA LEU A 260 2.16 -9.76 18.67
C LEU A 260 0.66 -10.07 18.63
N ASN A 261 0.12 -10.49 19.77
CA ASN A 261 -1.33 -10.54 19.98
C ASN A 261 -1.75 -9.36 20.87
N PHE A 262 -2.89 -8.73 20.57
CA PHE A 262 -3.57 -7.79 21.43
C PHE A 262 -4.94 -8.36 21.79
N ALA A 263 -5.21 -8.54 23.09
CA ALA A 263 -6.44 -9.16 23.57
C ALA A 263 -7.18 -8.23 24.55
N GLY A 264 -8.26 -7.61 24.07
CA GLY A 264 -9.19 -6.84 24.89
C GLY A 264 -9.96 -7.72 25.88
N SER A 265 -10.52 -7.10 26.91
CA SER A 265 -11.39 -7.78 27.89
C SER A 265 -12.86 -7.42 27.67
N THR A 266 -13.78 -8.23 28.22
CA THR A 266 -15.21 -7.89 28.30
C THR A 266 -15.41 -6.47 28.84
N GLY A 267 -16.15 -5.63 28.10
CA GLY A 267 -16.37 -4.22 28.46
C GLY A 267 -15.26 -3.24 28.04
N ASN A 268 -14.20 -3.69 27.36
CA ASN A 268 -13.25 -2.80 26.69
C ASN A 268 -13.97 -2.03 25.55
N ASN A 269 -13.84 -0.70 25.51
CA ASN A 269 -14.43 0.17 24.48
C ASN A 269 -13.37 1.02 23.75
N LYS A 270 -12.15 0.50 23.66
CA LYS A 270 -10.95 1.13 23.10
C LYS A 270 -10.45 0.35 21.89
N ASP A 271 -9.44 0.89 21.21
CA ASP A 271 -8.80 0.23 20.08
C ASP A 271 -7.70 -0.73 20.54
N GLY A 272 -7.37 -1.72 19.70
CA GLY A 272 -6.25 -2.62 19.94
C GLY A 272 -4.89 -1.96 19.72
N VAL A 273 -4.62 -1.52 18.49
CA VAL A 273 -3.41 -0.78 18.11
C VAL A 273 -3.82 0.59 17.56
N GLN A 274 -3.49 1.66 18.27
CA GLN A 274 -3.86 3.03 17.97
C GLN A 274 -2.64 3.89 17.63
N PHE A 275 -2.63 4.47 16.43
CA PHE A 275 -1.78 5.61 16.07
C PHE A 275 -2.65 6.86 16.00
N TYR A 276 -2.44 7.79 16.93
CA TYR A 276 -3.20 9.04 17.00
C TYR A 276 -2.26 10.23 17.05
N GLN A 277 -2.50 11.23 16.20
CA GLN A 277 -1.75 12.49 16.28
C GLN A 277 -2.61 13.70 15.97
N ASN A 278 -2.38 14.78 16.71
CA ASN A 278 -3.14 16.03 16.69
C ASN A 278 -2.22 17.25 16.61
N MET A 279 -1.01 17.09 16.05
CA MET A 279 -0.06 18.17 15.92
C MET A 279 -0.60 19.29 15.01
N PRO A 280 -0.33 20.56 15.32
CA PRO A 280 -0.78 21.68 14.50
C PRO A 280 -0.08 21.70 13.12
N GLY A 281 -0.60 22.52 12.21
CA GLY A 281 0.06 22.77 10.92
C GLY A 281 -0.07 21.64 9.89
N ASN A 282 -1.08 20.77 10.03
CA ASN A 282 -1.35 19.66 9.09
C ASN A 282 -0.17 18.69 8.94
N ALA A 283 0.55 18.42 10.02
CA ALA A 283 1.72 17.55 10.01
C ALA A 283 1.37 16.14 9.53
N LYS A 284 2.23 15.52 8.70
CA LYS A 284 2.12 14.12 8.29
C LYS A 284 3.31 13.34 8.82
N LEU A 285 3.10 12.64 9.95
CA LEU A 285 4.11 11.73 10.50
C LEU A 285 4.27 10.53 9.55
N SER A 286 5.45 9.90 9.51
CA SER A 286 5.77 8.91 8.48
C SER A 286 6.31 7.60 9.02
N TYR A 287 6.19 6.55 8.20
CA TYR A 287 6.65 5.19 8.45
C TYR A 287 5.94 4.52 9.64
N ILE A 288 4.84 3.84 9.34
CA ILE A 288 4.19 2.89 10.25
C ILE A 288 4.20 1.51 9.60
N ARG A 289 4.58 0.48 10.36
CA ARG A 289 4.43 -0.93 9.97
C ARG A 289 3.66 -1.68 11.05
N ILE A 290 2.61 -2.39 10.67
CA ILE A 290 1.86 -3.29 11.54
C ILE A 290 1.82 -4.63 10.83
N ASP A 291 2.55 -5.64 11.32
CA ASP A 291 2.82 -6.88 10.58
C ASP A 291 2.67 -8.15 11.43
N GLY A 292 1.87 -9.12 10.97
CA GLY A 292 1.71 -10.40 11.68
C GLY A 292 0.99 -10.29 13.03
N VAL A 293 0.18 -9.24 13.20
CA VAL A 293 -0.51 -8.91 14.45
C VAL A 293 -1.86 -9.62 14.54
N ASP A 294 -2.14 -10.22 15.69
CA ASP A 294 -3.46 -10.69 16.10
C ASP A 294 -4.12 -9.62 16.94
N VAL A 295 -5.39 -9.27 16.69
CA VAL A 295 -6.08 -8.26 17.50
C VAL A 295 -7.57 -8.54 17.66
N SER A 296 -7.98 -8.78 18.90
CA SER A 296 -9.34 -9.21 19.21
C SER A 296 -9.89 -8.77 20.57
N GLY A 297 -11.22 -8.74 20.69
CA GLY A 297 -11.93 -8.40 21.91
C GLY A 297 -12.04 -6.90 22.23
N PHE A 298 -11.82 -6.02 21.25
CA PHE A 298 -11.85 -4.57 21.42
C PHE A 298 -13.20 -3.95 21.01
N GLY A 299 -13.78 -3.13 21.89
CA GLY A 299 -15.07 -2.47 21.61
C GLY A 299 -15.01 -1.30 20.63
N SER A 300 -13.81 -0.92 20.17
CA SER A 300 -13.62 0.00 19.04
C SER A 300 -13.01 -0.76 17.86
N ALA A 301 -11.90 -0.30 17.26
CA ALA A 301 -11.25 -0.95 16.14
C ALA A 301 -10.15 -1.92 16.61
N GLY A 302 -9.86 -2.95 15.81
CA GLY A 302 -8.65 -3.75 16.00
C GLY A 302 -7.40 -2.89 15.81
N VAL A 303 -7.29 -2.25 14.64
CA VAL A 303 -6.26 -1.24 14.35
C VAL A 303 -6.94 0.11 14.04
N SER A 304 -6.49 1.19 14.66
CA SER A 304 -6.92 2.56 14.35
C SER A 304 -5.73 3.47 14.04
N ILE A 305 -5.85 4.27 12.98
CA ILE A 305 -4.85 5.29 12.60
C ILE A 305 -5.60 6.58 12.26
N TYR A 306 -5.49 7.64 13.08
CA TYR A 306 -6.30 8.83 12.84
C TYR A 306 -5.67 10.18 13.23
N GLY A 307 -6.14 11.20 12.52
CA GLY A 307 -5.77 12.61 12.65
C GLY A 307 -6.71 13.40 13.55
N GLY A 308 -6.16 14.16 14.50
CA GLY A 308 -6.94 14.92 15.50
C GLY A 308 -7.09 16.42 15.25
N ALA A 309 -6.30 17.03 14.35
CA ALA A 309 -6.29 18.48 14.15
C ALA A 309 -6.08 18.85 12.67
N GLY A 310 -7.07 19.52 12.05
CA GLY A 310 -7.00 19.89 10.63
C GLY A 310 -6.76 18.66 9.74
N LEU A 311 -5.74 18.73 8.88
CA LEU A 311 -5.26 17.62 8.04
C LEU A 311 -4.02 16.93 8.63
N ALA A 312 -3.81 17.00 9.95
CA ALA A 312 -2.80 16.19 10.61
C ALA A 312 -3.13 14.70 10.38
N GLY A 313 -2.17 13.89 9.93
CA GLY A 313 -2.36 12.47 9.70
C GLY A 313 -1.05 11.72 9.48
N TYR A 314 -1.08 10.64 8.72
CA TYR A 314 0.06 9.73 8.55
C TYR A 314 0.40 9.44 7.10
N SER A 315 1.69 9.22 6.84
CA SER A 315 2.22 8.87 5.53
C SER A 315 3.04 7.59 5.59
N ASP A 316 3.12 6.85 4.48
CA ASP A 316 3.86 5.59 4.40
C ASP A 316 3.44 4.60 5.51
N VAL A 317 2.20 4.16 5.41
CA VAL A 317 1.56 3.23 6.35
C VAL A 317 1.43 1.86 5.69
N ARG A 318 1.89 0.79 6.35
CA ARG A 318 1.70 -0.60 5.89
C ARG A 318 1.06 -1.42 7.01
N ILE A 319 -0.09 -2.01 6.73
CA ILE A 319 -0.77 -2.96 7.61
C ILE A 319 -0.84 -4.29 6.85
N THR A 320 -0.11 -5.30 7.33
CA THR A 320 0.08 -6.57 6.62
C THR A 320 -0.06 -7.78 7.52
N ASN A 321 -0.55 -8.89 6.98
CA ASN A 321 -0.65 -10.16 7.72
C ASN A 321 -1.40 -10.02 9.06
N VAL A 322 -2.36 -9.09 9.14
CA VAL A 322 -3.13 -8.82 10.36
C VAL A 322 -4.35 -9.74 10.42
N THR A 323 -4.60 -10.30 11.59
CA THR A 323 -5.84 -11.02 11.90
C THR A 323 -6.62 -10.16 12.91
N ALA A 324 -7.62 -9.42 12.42
CA ALA A 324 -8.44 -8.55 13.26
C ALA A 324 -9.84 -9.16 13.41
N HIS A 325 -10.22 -9.58 14.61
CA HIS A 325 -11.46 -10.32 14.80
C HIS A 325 -12.13 -10.12 16.15
N ASP A 326 -13.44 -10.38 16.24
CA ASP A 326 -14.23 -10.24 17.48
C ASP A 326 -14.08 -8.85 18.13
N ASN A 327 -13.87 -7.82 17.31
CA ASN A 327 -13.89 -6.41 17.69
C ASN A 327 -15.27 -5.82 17.32
N LEU A 328 -15.64 -4.63 17.80
CA LEU A 328 -17.00 -4.11 17.58
C LEU A 328 -17.09 -3.03 16.50
N LYS A 329 -16.27 -1.98 16.53
CA LYS A 329 -16.42 -0.85 15.59
C LYS A 329 -15.84 -1.15 14.20
N ALA A 330 -14.61 -1.66 14.14
CA ALA A 330 -13.94 -1.96 12.88
C ALA A 330 -12.87 -3.05 13.04
N GLY A 331 -12.49 -3.73 11.96
CA GLY A 331 -11.22 -4.45 11.91
C GLY A 331 -10.05 -3.48 11.84
N ILE A 332 -10.04 -2.66 10.78
CA ILE A 332 -9.08 -1.59 10.53
C ILE A 332 -9.83 -0.28 10.27
N TRP A 333 -9.47 0.78 10.99
CA TRP A 333 -10.05 2.12 10.86
C TRP A 333 -8.96 3.15 10.55
N MET A 334 -9.14 3.93 9.49
CA MET A 334 -8.28 5.07 9.18
C MET A 334 -9.11 6.29 8.79
N GLY A 335 -8.81 7.46 9.37
CA GLY A 335 -9.59 8.68 9.12
C GLY A 335 -9.10 9.91 9.88
N ALA A 336 -9.90 10.97 9.92
CA ALA A 336 -9.55 12.22 10.62
C ALA A 336 -10.79 12.83 11.32
N LEU A 337 -10.55 13.60 12.38
CA LEU A 337 -11.61 14.27 13.16
C LEU A 337 -12.07 15.60 12.54
N SER A 338 -11.36 16.14 11.54
CA SER A 338 -11.77 17.40 10.90
C SER A 338 -12.81 17.14 9.80
N SER A 339 -14.05 17.54 10.05
CA SER A 339 -15.14 17.51 9.06
C SER A 339 -15.11 18.67 8.06
N THR A 340 -14.28 19.69 8.27
CA THR A 340 -14.29 20.94 7.48
C THR A 340 -13.02 21.19 6.67
N ALA A 341 -11.89 20.56 6.99
CA ALA A 341 -10.61 20.83 6.31
C ALA A 341 -10.55 20.15 4.94
N VAL A 342 -10.55 20.92 3.85
CA VAL A 342 -10.48 20.37 2.49
C VAL A 342 -9.06 19.87 2.18
N GLY A 343 -8.92 18.56 1.98
CA GLY A 343 -7.69 17.87 1.62
C GLY A 343 -7.68 16.44 2.15
N TYR A 344 -6.50 15.84 2.29
CA TYR A 344 -6.31 14.47 2.78
C TYR A 344 -5.30 14.44 3.93
N ALA A 345 -5.70 13.87 5.07
CA ALA A 345 -4.84 13.71 6.24
C ALA A 345 -3.76 12.64 6.02
N HIS A 346 -4.10 11.56 5.32
CA HIS A 346 -3.22 10.41 5.13
C HIS A 346 -2.71 10.30 3.68
N SER A 347 -1.63 9.56 3.46
CA SER A 347 -1.13 9.30 2.09
C SER A 347 -0.13 8.14 1.99
N ASN A 348 -0.04 7.46 0.84
CA ASN A 348 0.80 6.25 0.64
C ASN A 348 0.50 5.19 1.71
N VAL A 349 -0.69 4.60 1.63
CA VAL A 349 -1.18 3.58 2.56
C VAL A 349 -1.28 2.22 1.84
N TYR A 350 -0.97 1.15 2.55
CA TYR A 350 -1.11 -0.22 2.07
C TYR A 350 -1.74 -1.09 3.15
N ILE A 351 -2.82 -1.79 2.80
CA ILE A 351 -3.51 -2.75 3.65
C ILE A 351 -3.61 -4.06 2.87
N GLY A 352 -2.96 -5.12 3.34
CA GLY A 352 -3.04 -6.38 2.59
C GLY A 352 -2.66 -7.65 3.32
N ASN A 353 -2.92 -8.78 2.66
CA ASN A 353 -2.65 -10.13 3.19
C ASN A 353 -3.32 -10.40 4.55
N SER A 354 -4.42 -9.71 4.85
CA SER A 354 -5.03 -9.68 6.19
C SER A 354 -6.40 -10.37 6.22
N ARG A 355 -6.78 -10.90 7.38
CA ARG A 355 -8.09 -11.54 7.64
C ARG A 355 -8.87 -10.72 8.65
N ILE A 356 -10.07 -10.29 8.28
CA ILE A 356 -10.86 -9.35 9.09
C ILE A 356 -12.29 -9.86 9.20
N PHE A 357 -12.66 -10.35 10.38
CA PHE A 357 -13.91 -11.09 10.54
C PHE A 357 -14.54 -10.98 11.92
N ASN A 358 -15.81 -11.35 12.04
CA ASN A 358 -16.56 -11.24 13.30
C ASN A 358 -16.56 -9.81 13.90
N ILE A 359 -16.48 -8.77 13.07
CA ILE A 359 -16.58 -7.39 13.53
C ILE A 359 -18.05 -7.06 13.73
N ALA A 360 -18.52 -7.03 14.99
CA ALA A 360 -19.96 -7.11 15.26
C ALA A 360 -20.77 -5.91 14.75
N GLY A 361 -20.24 -4.69 14.86
CA GLY A 361 -21.03 -3.47 14.92
C GLY A 361 -21.34 -3.07 16.36
N VAL A 362 -21.48 -1.77 16.60
CA VAL A 362 -21.92 -1.23 17.90
C VAL A 362 -23.34 -0.71 17.75
N SER A 363 -24.26 -1.21 18.56
CA SER A 363 -25.65 -0.76 18.56
C SER A 363 -25.73 0.75 18.82
N ASP A 364 -26.60 1.42 18.09
CA ASP A 364 -26.87 2.86 18.20
C ASP A 364 -25.68 3.79 17.86
N ILE A 365 -24.62 3.28 17.23
CA ILE A 365 -23.47 4.07 16.75
C ILE A 365 -23.31 3.95 15.23
N VAL A 366 -23.42 5.11 14.56
CA VAL A 366 -23.06 5.30 13.14
C VAL A 366 -21.61 4.91 12.86
N ASP A 367 -21.33 4.52 11.63
CA ASP A 367 -19.99 4.15 11.18
C ASP A 367 -19.37 3.02 12.02
N SER A 368 -20.10 1.90 12.18
CA SER A 368 -19.63 0.72 12.93
C SER A 368 -19.93 -0.60 12.22
N GLY A 369 -19.12 -1.64 12.51
CA GLY A 369 -19.21 -2.97 11.91
C GLY A 369 -18.36 -3.17 10.64
N PHE A 370 -17.43 -2.26 10.36
CA PHE A 370 -16.60 -2.31 9.14
C PHE A 370 -15.52 -3.39 9.17
N GLY A 371 -15.20 -3.96 8.02
CA GLY A 371 -13.92 -4.66 7.85
C GLY A 371 -12.75 -3.65 7.82
N VAL A 372 -12.66 -2.90 6.72
CA VAL A 372 -11.72 -1.79 6.52
C VAL A 372 -12.50 -0.50 6.26
N PHE A 373 -12.25 0.53 7.07
CA PHE A 373 -12.73 1.89 6.82
C PHE A 373 -11.53 2.81 6.51
N LEU A 374 -11.55 3.48 5.36
CA LEU A 374 -10.44 4.26 4.81
C LEU A 374 -10.91 5.67 4.39
N ALA A 375 -10.83 6.63 5.31
CA ALA A 375 -11.21 8.02 5.03
C ALA A 375 -10.03 8.99 4.86
N ASN A 376 -10.25 10.11 4.17
CA ASN A 376 -9.33 11.27 4.16
C ASN A 376 -7.89 10.92 3.72
N THR A 377 -7.76 10.12 2.65
CA THR A 377 -6.50 9.49 2.22
C THR A 377 -6.16 9.76 0.75
N ASP A 378 -4.89 10.07 0.45
CA ASP A 378 -4.37 10.26 -0.91
C ASP A 378 -3.33 9.18 -1.28
N GLY A 379 -3.68 8.26 -2.15
CA GLY A 379 -2.84 7.12 -2.52
C GLY A 379 -2.95 5.99 -1.50
N ALA A 380 -3.79 5.00 -1.80
CA ALA A 380 -3.91 3.79 -0.99
C ALA A 380 -4.06 2.53 -1.85
N VAL A 381 -3.57 1.39 -1.37
CA VAL A 381 -3.85 0.07 -1.94
C VAL A 381 -4.40 -0.84 -0.84
N VAL A 382 -5.59 -1.39 -1.08
CA VAL A 382 -6.23 -2.41 -0.24
C VAL A 382 -6.33 -3.69 -1.05
N GLU A 383 -5.50 -4.69 -0.74
CA GLU A 383 -5.43 -5.90 -1.56
C GLU A 383 -5.14 -7.21 -0.83
N GLN A 384 -5.54 -8.33 -1.42
CA GLN A 384 -5.24 -9.66 -0.88
C GLN A 384 -5.78 -9.86 0.54
N ASN A 385 -6.96 -9.31 0.84
CA ASN A 385 -7.64 -9.48 2.13
C ASN A 385 -8.82 -10.44 2.01
N VAL A 386 -9.14 -11.15 3.09
CA VAL A 386 -10.40 -11.89 3.26
C VAL A 386 -11.19 -11.23 4.37
N ILE A 387 -12.38 -10.73 4.05
CA ILE A 387 -13.18 -9.90 4.95
C ILE A 387 -14.59 -10.46 5.04
N TYR A 388 -15.02 -10.91 6.23
CA TYR A 388 -16.27 -11.65 6.31
C TYR A 388 -17.01 -11.64 7.64
N ASN A 389 -18.32 -11.92 7.58
CA ASN A 389 -19.18 -12.09 8.75
C ASN A 389 -19.11 -10.89 9.71
N ASN A 390 -19.19 -9.66 9.18
CA ASN A 390 -19.17 -8.42 9.96
C ASN A 390 -20.54 -7.72 9.93
N GLY A 391 -20.83 -6.84 10.89
CA GLY A 391 -21.92 -5.87 10.82
C GLY A 391 -23.30 -6.30 11.34
N TRP A 392 -23.43 -7.49 11.94
CA TRP A 392 -24.74 -8.02 12.37
C TRP A 392 -25.40 -7.27 13.54
N ASN A 393 -24.68 -6.36 14.19
CA ASN A 393 -25.12 -5.53 15.31
C ASN A 393 -25.09 -4.02 14.95
N THR A 394 -25.01 -3.67 13.66
CA THR A 394 -25.11 -2.28 13.18
C THR A 394 -26.57 -1.96 12.82
N PHE A 395 -27.15 -0.94 13.46
CA PHE A 395 -28.57 -0.56 13.37
C PHE A 395 -28.79 0.85 12.79
N SER A 396 -27.78 1.42 12.13
CA SER A 396 -27.76 2.80 11.63
C SER A 396 -27.17 2.86 10.23
N PHE A 397 -27.75 3.69 9.35
CA PHE A 397 -27.18 4.02 8.04
C PHE A 397 -25.77 4.63 8.14
N GLY A 398 -24.94 4.44 7.11
CA GLY A 398 -23.53 4.86 7.09
C GLY A 398 -22.58 3.68 7.29
N GLY A 399 -22.93 2.51 6.76
CA GLY A 399 -22.27 1.24 7.02
C GLY A 399 -23.20 0.22 7.69
N PRO A 400 -22.75 -1.02 7.84
CA PRO A 400 -21.38 -1.49 7.67
C PRO A 400 -21.05 -1.84 6.21
N MET A 401 -19.78 -1.78 5.85
CA MET A 401 -19.23 -2.32 4.59
C MET A 401 -18.00 -3.18 4.90
N GLY A 402 -17.69 -4.14 4.03
CA GLY A 402 -16.47 -4.93 4.16
C GLY A 402 -15.22 -4.08 3.92
N ILE A 403 -15.22 -3.29 2.85
CA ILE A 403 -14.22 -2.25 2.58
C ILE A 403 -14.98 -0.97 2.21
N MET A 404 -14.70 0.15 2.88
CA MET A 404 -15.21 1.47 2.50
C MET A 404 -14.04 2.44 2.33
N ALA A 405 -14.01 3.15 1.20
CA ALA A 405 -13.20 4.35 1.03
C ALA A 405 -14.12 5.58 0.96
N MET A 406 -13.77 6.67 1.63
CA MET A 406 -14.58 7.90 1.69
C MET A 406 -13.68 9.14 1.74
N GLU A 407 -14.05 10.22 1.04
CA GLU A 407 -13.24 11.45 0.92
C GLU A 407 -11.76 11.13 0.61
N ALA A 408 -11.51 10.33 -0.42
CA ALA A 408 -10.21 9.76 -0.74
C ALA A 408 -9.84 9.93 -2.21
N ASN A 409 -8.54 9.92 -2.52
CA ASN A 409 -8.01 10.03 -3.87
C ASN A 409 -7.04 8.88 -4.16
N ASN A 410 -6.99 8.44 -5.41
CA ASN A 410 -5.99 7.47 -5.88
C ASN A 410 -5.98 6.17 -5.03
N VAL A 411 -7.17 5.65 -4.72
CA VAL A 411 -7.34 4.39 -3.98
C VAL A 411 -7.46 3.24 -4.97
N THR A 412 -6.70 2.17 -4.77
CA THR A 412 -6.87 0.89 -5.48
C THR A 412 -7.37 -0.18 -4.52
N VAL A 413 -8.56 -0.73 -4.76
CA VAL A 413 -9.07 -1.91 -4.03
C VAL A 413 -9.03 -3.09 -4.98
N GLN A 414 -8.16 -4.08 -4.72
CA GLN A 414 -7.97 -5.19 -5.66
C GLN A 414 -7.66 -6.55 -5.07
N ASN A 415 -8.03 -7.63 -5.76
CA ASN A 415 -7.73 -9.00 -5.33
C ASN A 415 -8.22 -9.31 -3.89
N ASN A 416 -9.35 -8.73 -3.45
CA ASN A 416 -9.94 -9.01 -2.15
C ASN A 416 -11.11 -9.99 -2.29
N GLU A 417 -11.33 -10.78 -1.25
CA GLU A 417 -12.53 -11.59 -1.06
C GLU A 417 -13.36 -10.98 0.07
N VAL A 418 -14.61 -10.59 -0.21
CA VAL A 418 -15.48 -9.91 0.76
C VAL A 418 -16.86 -10.55 0.80
N HIS A 419 -17.21 -11.19 1.91
CA HIS A 419 -18.39 -12.06 1.93
C HIS A 419 -19.16 -12.10 3.24
N HIS A 420 -20.45 -12.45 3.14
CA HIS A 420 -21.33 -12.63 4.31
C HIS A 420 -21.35 -11.41 5.25
N MET A 421 -21.15 -10.21 4.72
CA MET A 421 -21.44 -8.97 5.43
C MET A 421 -22.91 -8.92 5.81
N ARG A 422 -23.22 -8.37 6.98
CA ARG A 422 -24.54 -8.34 7.60
C ARG A 422 -24.88 -6.92 8.01
N THR A 423 -26.15 -6.67 8.23
CA THR A 423 -26.69 -5.41 8.75
C THR A 423 -28.02 -5.68 9.42
N ALA A 424 -28.40 -4.83 10.38
CA ALA A 424 -29.78 -4.76 10.88
C ALA A 424 -30.56 -3.56 10.32
N CYS A 425 -29.90 -2.58 9.70
CA CYS A 425 -30.52 -1.45 9.00
C CYS A 425 -29.52 -0.81 8.00
N GLY A 426 -29.92 -0.68 6.73
CA GLY A 426 -29.10 -0.07 5.67
C GLY A 426 -27.83 -0.85 5.28
N ASP A 427 -27.25 -0.56 4.11
CA ASP A 427 -25.90 -1.00 3.72
C ASP A 427 -25.64 -2.51 3.94
N GLY A 428 -24.56 -2.91 4.61
CA GLY A 428 -24.19 -4.33 4.81
C GLY A 428 -23.51 -4.98 3.61
N GLY A 429 -22.88 -4.18 2.74
CA GLY A 429 -22.31 -4.58 1.46
C GLY A 429 -20.82 -4.95 1.49
N GLY A 430 -20.31 -5.37 0.34
CA GLY A 430 -18.93 -5.79 0.12
C GLY A 430 -17.96 -4.62 0.09
N ILE A 431 -17.87 -3.93 -1.03
CA ILE A 431 -16.87 -2.87 -1.28
C ILE A 431 -17.57 -1.58 -1.71
N ASP A 432 -17.21 -0.47 -1.07
CA ASP A 432 -17.79 0.84 -1.27
C ASP A 432 -16.75 1.92 -1.58
N PHE A 433 -16.97 2.66 -2.66
CA PHE A 433 -16.41 4.00 -2.85
C PHE A 433 -17.52 4.99 -2.55
N ASP A 434 -17.48 5.56 -1.36
CA ASP A 434 -18.48 6.50 -0.84
C ASP A 434 -18.07 7.96 -1.16
N GLY A 435 -18.75 8.93 -0.55
CA GLY A 435 -18.75 10.31 -0.97
C GLY A 435 -17.36 10.94 -1.05
N GLY A 436 -17.11 11.66 -2.13
CA GLY A 436 -15.85 12.33 -2.38
C GLY A 436 -14.66 11.43 -2.74
N VAL A 437 -14.89 10.16 -3.10
CA VAL A 437 -13.84 9.32 -3.69
C VAL A 437 -13.55 9.76 -5.13
N THR A 438 -12.26 9.91 -5.46
CA THR A 438 -11.78 10.37 -6.78
C THR A 438 -10.57 9.59 -7.30
N ASN A 439 -10.39 9.56 -8.62
CA ASN A 439 -9.23 8.95 -9.31
C ASN A 439 -8.91 7.51 -8.86
N SER A 440 -9.92 6.74 -8.45
CA SER A 440 -9.77 5.47 -7.73
C SER A 440 -10.24 4.27 -8.56
N THR A 441 -9.65 3.09 -8.31
CA THR A 441 -9.90 1.86 -9.07
C THR A 441 -10.31 0.69 -8.16
N MET A 442 -11.43 0.04 -8.48
CA MET A 442 -11.88 -1.19 -7.85
C MET A 442 -11.78 -2.33 -8.87
N GLN A 443 -10.90 -3.32 -8.66
CA GLN A 443 -10.62 -4.34 -9.67
C GLN A 443 -10.25 -5.73 -9.15
N TYR A 444 -10.63 -6.80 -9.85
CA TYR A 444 -10.25 -8.19 -9.51
C TYR A 444 -10.74 -8.65 -8.11
N ASN A 445 -11.78 -8.02 -7.56
CA ASN A 445 -12.35 -8.43 -6.27
C ASN A 445 -13.46 -9.46 -6.47
N PHE A 446 -13.59 -10.40 -5.53
CA PHE A 446 -14.73 -11.31 -5.42
C PHE A 446 -15.58 -10.92 -4.22
N THR A 447 -16.81 -10.54 -4.49
CA THR A 447 -17.82 -10.20 -3.48
C THR A 447 -18.92 -11.25 -3.52
N HIS A 448 -19.33 -11.80 -2.38
CA HIS A 448 -20.44 -12.75 -2.38
C HIS A 448 -21.23 -12.86 -1.08
N ASP A 449 -22.50 -13.21 -1.23
CA ASP A 449 -23.43 -13.49 -0.13
C ASP A 449 -23.60 -12.36 0.91
N ASN A 450 -23.27 -11.12 0.54
CA ASN A 450 -23.43 -9.96 1.40
C ASN A 450 -24.91 -9.56 1.54
N ALA A 451 -25.30 -9.05 2.72
CA ALA A 451 -26.67 -8.59 2.97
C ALA A 451 -27.01 -7.35 2.13
N GLY A 452 -26.07 -6.42 2.01
CA GLY A 452 -26.07 -5.31 1.07
C GLY A 452 -25.33 -5.63 -0.22
N SER A 453 -25.11 -4.61 -1.03
CA SER A 453 -24.57 -4.73 -2.38
C SER A 453 -23.15 -5.27 -2.43
N GLY A 454 -22.78 -5.98 -3.51
CA GLY A 454 -21.41 -6.45 -3.69
C GLY A 454 -20.45 -5.28 -3.87
N ILE A 455 -20.82 -4.39 -4.79
CA ILE A 455 -20.09 -3.17 -5.16
C ILE A 455 -21.01 -1.97 -5.01
N THR A 456 -20.52 -0.93 -4.34
CA THR A 456 -21.21 0.34 -4.11
C THR A 456 -20.35 1.50 -4.62
N LEU A 457 -20.99 2.43 -5.32
CA LEU A 457 -20.43 3.74 -5.68
C LEU A 457 -21.43 4.79 -5.19
N ALA A 458 -21.14 5.47 -4.09
CA ALA A 458 -22.07 6.40 -3.44
C ALA A 458 -21.53 7.84 -3.39
N GLN A 459 -22.41 8.81 -3.64
CA GLN A 459 -22.13 10.22 -3.42
C GLN A 459 -23.28 10.86 -2.64
N TYR A 460 -23.07 11.06 -1.34
CA TYR A 460 -24.01 11.78 -0.47
C TYR A 460 -23.89 13.31 -0.63
N TYR A 461 -25.00 14.01 -0.35
CA TYR A 461 -25.13 15.46 -0.61
C TYR A 461 -24.13 16.34 0.14
N SER A 462 -23.77 15.96 1.37
CA SER A 462 -22.85 16.70 2.24
C SER A 462 -21.39 16.24 2.17
N ALA A 463 -21.00 15.45 1.16
CA ALA A 463 -19.60 15.06 0.98
C ALA A 463 -18.74 16.28 0.67
N ARG A 464 -17.59 16.41 1.34
CA ARG A 464 -16.75 17.62 1.24
C ARG A 464 -16.04 17.76 -0.11
N LEU A 465 -15.99 16.68 -0.89
CA LEU A 465 -15.34 16.58 -2.20
C LEU A 465 -16.32 16.02 -3.25
N PRO A 466 -16.18 16.39 -4.53
CA PRO A 466 -16.99 15.81 -5.61
C PRO A 466 -16.55 14.37 -5.91
N TYR A 467 -17.50 13.53 -6.32
CA TYR A 467 -17.22 12.16 -6.80
C TYR A 467 -16.93 12.16 -8.30
N ALA A 468 -15.73 11.75 -8.71
CA ALA A 468 -15.32 11.81 -10.11
C ALA A 468 -14.13 10.89 -10.47
N ASP A 469 -14.02 10.55 -11.76
CA ASP A 469 -12.82 9.99 -12.38
C ASP A 469 -12.44 8.59 -11.82
N ASN A 470 -13.44 7.78 -11.46
CA ASN A 470 -13.27 6.44 -10.86
C ASN A 470 -13.47 5.30 -11.88
N THR A 471 -12.90 4.12 -11.59
CA THR A 471 -13.00 2.91 -12.44
C THR A 471 -13.37 1.66 -11.63
N VAL A 472 -14.36 0.90 -12.10
CA VAL A 472 -14.79 -0.39 -11.53
C VAL A 472 -14.70 -1.46 -12.61
N ARG A 473 -13.77 -2.40 -12.50
CA ARG A 473 -13.51 -3.35 -13.59
C ARG A 473 -13.07 -4.76 -13.19
N TYR A 474 -13.41 -5.77 -13.98
CA TYR A 474 -12.96 -7.14 -13.76
C TYR A 474 -13.24 -7.65 -12.33
N ASN A 475 -14.33 -7.20 -11.70
CA ASN A 475 -14.80 -7.75 -10.42
C ASN A 475 -15.87 -8.81 -10.65
N ILE A 476 -16.03 -9.71 -9.68
CA ILE A 476 -17.10 -10.71 -9.64
C ILE A 476 -17.96 -10.44 -8.40
N SER A 477 -19.28 -10.30 -8.60
CA SER A 477 -20.27 -10.25 -7.53
C SER A 477 -21.24 -11.42 -7.68
N GLN A 478 -21.42 -12.20 -6.60
CA GLN A 478 -22.26 -13.38 -6.57
C GLN A 478 -23.21 -13.36 -5.38
N ASN A 479 -24.52 -13.39 -5.64
CA ASN A 479 -25.54 -13.51 -4.61
C ASN A 479 -25.45 -12.41 -3.53
N ASP A 480 -24.92 -11.23 -3.85
CA ASP A 480 -24.95 -10.08 -2.94
C ASP A 480 -26.36 -9.44 -2.89
N GLY A 481 -26.55 -8.45 -2.01
CA GLY A 481 -27.83 -7.76 -1.84
C GLY A 481 -28.90 -8.63 -1.19
N ARG A 482 -28.53 -9.58 -0.33
CA ARG A 482 -29.44 -10.63 0.16
C ARG A 482 -30.52 -10.17 1.14
N ASN A 483 -30.28 -9.12 1.93
CA ASN A 483 -31.12 -8.78 3.08
C ASN A 483 -30.93 -7.31 3.53
N SER A 484 -30.94 -6.38 2.59
CA SER A 484 -30.77 -4.94 2.83
C SER A 484 -31.53 -4.11 1.79
N LEU A 485 -31.60 -2.79 2.00
CA LEU A 485 -32.13 -1.83 1.04
C LEU A 485 -31.22 -1.65 -0.19
N SER A 486 -29.95 -2.05 -0.08
CA SER A 486 -28.96 -2.04 -1.16
C SER A 486 -28.92 -3.40 -1.90
N TRP A 487 -30.06 -3.81 -2.47
CA TRP A 487 -30.30 -5.16 -3.03
C TRP A 487 -29.71 -5.38 -4.44
N ALA A 488 -28.44 -5.01 -4.67
CA ALA A 488 -27.84 -5.07 -6.00
C ALA A 488 -26.45 -5.71 -6.04
N GLY A 489 -26.04 -6.23 -7.20
CA GLY A 489 -24.65 -6.62 -7.41
C GLY A 489 -23.73 -5.40 -7.49
N ILE A 490 -24.07 -4.45 -8.37
CA ILE A 490 -23.53 -3.09 -8.39
C ILE A 490 -24.66 -2.10 -8.06
N ILE A 491 -24.45 -1.23 -7.08
CA ILE A 491 -25.26 -0.03 -6.87
C ILE A 491 -24.44 1.23 -7.17
N VAL A 492 -25.04 2.20 -7.86
CA VAL A 492 -24.51 3.56 -8.05
C VAL A 492 -25.54 4.53 -7.50
N ALA A 493 -25.19 5.25 -6.44
CA ALA A 493 -26.12 6.06 -5.65
C ALA A 493 -25.70 7.54 -5.59
N GLY A 494 -26.66 8.43 -5.82
CA GLY A 494 -26.43 9.87 -5.76
C GLY A 494 -25.69 10.45 -6.97
N ALA A 495 -25.00 11.56 -6.77
CA ALA A 495 -24.40 12.37 -7.83
C ALA A 495 -23.03 11.85 -8.31
N VAL A 496 -22.96 10.58 -8.69
CA VAL A 496 -21.74 9.95 -9.23
C VAL A 496 -21.45 10.49 -10.63
N THR A 497 -20.20 10.91 -10.87
CA THR A 497 -19.78 11.47 -12.16
C THR A 497 -18.53 10.79 -12.73
N LYS A 498 -18.34 10.91 -14.06
CA LYS A 498 -17.11 10.53 -14.79
C LYS A 498 -16.54 9.16 -14.36
N THR A 499 -17.37 8.14 -14.36
CA THR A 499 -17.00 6.83 -13.81
C THR A 499 -17.13 5.76 -14.88
N HIS A 500 -16.12 4.90 -15.01
CA HIS A 500 -16.10 3.79 -15.95
C HIS A 500 -16.35 2.46 -15.23
N ILE A 501 -17.42 1.75 -15.58
CA ILE A 501 -17.80 0.44 -15.02
C ILE A 501 -17.72 -0.58 -16.16
N TYR A 502 -16.70 -1.43 -16.19
CA TYR A 502 -16.53 -2.34 -17.33
C TYR A 502 -15.95 -3.72 -17.03
N ASN A 503 -16.30 -4.71 -17.84
CA ASN A 503 -15.79 -6.07 -17.71
C ASN A 503 -16.04 -6.69 -16.31
N ASN A 504 -17.10 -6.30 -15.59
CA ASN A 504 -17.50 -6.97 -14.35
C ASN A 504 -18.47 -8.13 -14.67
N THR A 505 -18.43 -9.21 -13.89
CA THR A 505 -19.41 -10.31 -13.99
C THR A 505 -20.28 -10.34 -12.73
N ILE A 506 -21.57 -10.10 -12.90
CA ILE A 506 -22.53 -10.02 -11.81
C ILE A 506 -23.53 -11.15 -11.93
N TYR A 507 -23.74 -11.87 -10.83
CA TYR A 507 -24.77 -12.90 -10.69
C TYR A 507 -25.61 -12.65 -9.44
N GLY A 508 -26.93 -12.54 -9.60
CA GLY A 508 -27.86 -12.50 -8.47
C GLY A 508 -28.97 -13.53 -8.54
N ALA A 509 -29.06 -14.39 -7.53
CA ALA A 509 -30.23 -15.21 -7.28
C ALA A 509 -31.33 -14.44 -6.52
N ALA A 510 -32.55 -14.98 -6.49
CA ALA A 510 -33.63 -14.43 -5.67
C ALA A 510 -33.25 -14.47 -4.17
N ASN A 511 -33.45 -13.34 -3.49
CA ASN A 511 -33.11 -13.13 -2.08
C ASN A 511 -34.35 -13.24 -1.16
N SER A 512 -34.16 -13.04 0.16
CA SER A 512 -35.23 -13.15 1.17
C SER A 512 -36.40 -12.18 0.92
N ILE A 513 -36.09 -11.00 0.37
CA ILE A 513 -37.04 -9.93 0.06
C ILE A 513 -37.60 -9.97 -1.38
N LYS A 514 -37.15 -10.90 -2.23
CA LYS A 514 -37.52 -11.07 -3.64
C LYS A 514 -37.37 -9.81 -4.51
N GLN A 515 -36.43 -8.93 -4.16
CA GLN A 515 -36.09 -7.72 -4.91
C GLN A 515 -34.59 -7.76 -5.20
N TYR A 516 -34.19 -7.78 -6.47
CA TYR A 516 -32.79 -7.77 -6.86
C TYR A 516 -32.59 -7.09 -8.22
N ALA A 517 -31.50 -6.33 -8.37
CA ALA A 517 -30.99 -5.85 -9.65
C ALA A 517 -29.48 -6.10 -9.80
N ALA A 518 -29.02 -6.67 -10.92
CA ALA A 518 -27.57 -6.86 -11.12
C ALA A 518 -26.83 -5.51 -11.20
N LEU A 519 -27.46 -4.50 -11.83
CA LEU A 519 -27.07 -3.09 -11.74
C LEU A 519 -28.25 -2.24 -11.26
N MET A 520 -28.03 -1.44 -10.22
CA MET A 520 -28.98 -0.43 -9.76
C MET A 520 -28.37 0.97 -9.79
N ILE A 521 -29.02 1.92 -10.44
CA ILE A 521 -28.63 3.34 -10.45
C ILE A 521 -29.73 4.14 -9.76
N THR A 522 -29.42 4.74 -8.61
CA THR A 522 -30.34 5.58 -7.82
C THR A 522 -29.88 7.04 -7.82
N GLY A 523 -30.66 7.91 -8.46
CA GLY A 523 -30.32 9.33 -8.62
C GLY A 523 -29.71 9.64 -10.00
N GLN A 524 -29.37 10.92 -10.21
CA GLN A 524 -28.81 11.41 -11.47
C GLN A 524 -27.29 11.28 -11.46
N THR A 525 -26.77 10.48 -12.38
CA THR A 525 -25.34 10.41 -12.69
C THR A 525 -24.98 11.32 -13.88
N THR A 526 -23.69 11.65 -14.04
CA THR A 526 -23.20 12.47 -15.16
C THR A 526 -21.93 11.88 -15.78
N ASN A 527 -21.92 11.62 -17.09
CA ASN A 527 -20.81 10.99 -17.83
C ASN A 527 -20.36 9.65 -17.21
N VAL A 528 -21.31 8.75 -16.93
CA VAL A 528 -21.00 7.39 -16.44
C VAL A 528 -21.09 6.39 -17.58
N ASP A 529 -20.02 5.63 -17.77
CA ASP A 529 -19.86 4.68 -18.86
C ASP A 529 -19.93 3.25 -18.32
N ILE A 530 -20.83 2.42 -18.86
CA ILE A 530 -21.07 1.05 -18.42
C ILE A 530 -20.91 0.12 -19.64
N ARG A 531 -19.80 -0.61 -19.73
CA ARG A 531 -19.42 -1.37 -20.96
C ARG A 531 -18.91 -2.77 -20.69
N ASN A 532 -19.14 -3.71 -21.61
CA ASN A 532 -18.57 -5.08 -21.54
C ASN A 532 -18.86 -5.84 -20.22
N ASN A 533 -19.85 -5.46 -19.41
CA ASN A 533 -20.21 -6.19 -18.19
C ASN A 533 -21.17 -7.34 -18.51
N VAL A 534 -21.25 -8.33 -17.62
CA VAL A 534 -22.28 -9.38 -17.65
C VAL A 534 -23.23 -9.17 -16.48
N PHE A 535 -24.49 -8.90 -16.78
CA PHE A 535 -25.58 -8.76 -15.83
C PHE A 535 -26.49 -9.99 -15.90
N MET A 536 -26.15 -11.00 -15.10
CA MET A 536 -26.88 -12.26 -15.01
C MET A 536 -27.73 -12.31 -13.73
N THR A 537 -28.97 -12.75 -13.85
CA THR A 537 -29.83 -13.00 -12.68
C THR A 537 -30.62 -14.28 -12.82
N ALA A 538 -31.11 -14.79 -11.68
CA ALA A 538 -32.16 -15.79 -11.66
C ALA A 538 -33.48 -15.25 -12.27
N ASP A 539 -34.35 -16.20 -12.64
CA ASP A 539 -35.59 -15.99 -13.39
C ASP A 539 -36.41 -14.78 -12.91
N GLY A 540 -36.59 -13.81 -13.81
CA GLY A 540 -37.48 -12.66 -13.64
C GLY A 540 -36.95 -11.48 -12.81
N MET A 541 -35.81 -11.64 -12.12
CA MET A 541 -35.14 -10.53 -11.44
C MET A 541 -34.60 -9.49 -12.44
N GLN A 542 -34.32 -8.27 -11.99
CA GLN A 542 -33.87 -7.19 -12.87
C GLN A 542 -32.39 -7.38 -13.24
N GLN A 543 -32.06 -7.32 -14.52
CA GLN A 543 -30.65 -7.18 -14.90
C GLN A 543 -30.19 -5.73 -14.68
N ILE A 544 -31.07 -4.75 -14.95
CA ILE A 544 -30.82 -3.33 -14.65
C ILE A 544 -32.06 -2.65 -14.06
N SER A 545 -31.82 -1.72 -13.14
CA SER A 545 -32.81 -0.78 -12.60
C SER A 545 -32.20 0.61 -12.54
N VAL A 546 -32.54 1.48 -13.50
CA VAL A 546 -31.94 2.82 -13.67
C VAL A 546 -32.99 3.90 -13.45
N SER A 547 -32.77 4.84 -12.52
CA SER A 547 -33.67 5.99 -12.35
C SER A 547 -33.63 6.96 -13.54
N ALA A 548 -34.71 7.72 -13.74
CA ALA A 548 -34.78 8.72 -14.80
C ALA A 548 -33.77 9.88 -14.61
N GLY A 549 -33.52 10.63 -15.68
CA GLY A 549 -32.77 11.89 -15.63
C GLY A 549 -31.25 11.79 -15.76
N GLN A 550 -30.71 10.64 -16.17
CA GLN A 550 -29.26 10.45 -16.38
C GLN A 550 -28.69 11.41 -17.44
N VAL A 551 -27.50 11.95 -17.20
CA VAL A 551 -26.82 12.90 -18.11
C VAL A 551 -25.61 12.24 -18.75
N ASN A 552 -25.63 12.06 -20.07
CA ASN A 552 -24.55 11.39 -20.83
C ASN A 552 -24.14 10.01 -20.26
N MET A 553 -25.06 9.28 -19.61
CA MET A 553 -24.80 7.91 -19.17
C MET A 553 -24.95 6.96 -20.36
N LEU A 554 -24.00 6.04 -20.52
CA LEU A 554 -23.93 5.13 -21.67
C LEU A 554 -23.82 3.67 -21.22
N LEU A 555 -24.78 2.83 -21.59
CA LEU A 555 -24.70 1.37 -21.55
C LEU A 555 -24.36 0.88 -22.96
N GLN A 556 -23.22 0.22 -23.15
CA GLN A 556 -22.78 -0.24 -24.47
C GLN A 556 -21.96 -1.54 -24.38
N GLY A 557 -22.36 -2.59 -25.09
CA GLY A 557 -21.60 -3.83 -25.17
C GLY A 557 -21.78 -4.76 -23.98
N ASN A 558 -22.77 -4.53 -23.10
CA ASN A 558 -23.00 -5.41 -21.96
C ASN A 558 -23.80 -6.66 -22.39
N ALA A 559 -23.66 -7.76 -21.64
CA ALA A 559 -24.49 -8.95 -21.78
C ALA A 559 -25.54 -9.03 -20.67
N TYR A 560 -26.74 -9.45 -21.02
CA TYR A 560 -27.91 -9.52 -20.14
C TYR A 560 -28.52 -10.92 -20.19
N TRP A 561 -28.75 -11.51 -19.02
CA TRP A 561 -29.40 -12.82 -18.92
C TRP A 561 -30.32 -12.90 -17.70
N GLY A 562 -31.56 -13.34 -17.93
CA GLY A 562 -32.61 -13.50 -16.92
C GLY A 562 -33.11 -14.93 -16.77
N GLY A 563 -32.26 -15.91 -17.13
CA GLY A 563 -32.61 -17.33 -17.10
C GLY A 563 -33.71 -17.70 -18.10
N ALA A 564 -34.70 -18.45 -17.64
CA ALA A 564 -35.79 -18.94 -18.49
C ALA A 564 -36.88 -17.89 -18.79
N LEU A 565 -36.86 -16.74 -18.10
CA LEU A 565 -37.83 -15.66 -18.28
C LEU A 565 -37.28 -14.52 -19.14
N PRO A 566 -38.16 -13.71 -19.79
CA PRO A 566 -37.74 -12.53 -20.52
C PRO A 566 -36.93 -11.54 -19.66
N LEU A 567 -36.10 -10.73 -20.31
CA LEU A 567 -35.29 -9.72 -19.63
C LEU A 567 -36.18 -8.74 -18.83
N ASN A 568 -35.60 -8.08 -17.85
CA ASN A 568 -36.29 -7.10 -17.02
C ASN A 568 -35.36 -5.88 -16.89
N LEU A 569 -35.43 -5.02 -17.91
CA LEU A 569 -34.57 -3.87 -18.10
C LEU A 569 -35.37 -2.59 -17.82
N SER A 570 -35.24 -2.03 -16.61
CA SER A 570 -35.96 -0.82 -16.21
C SER A 570 -35.09 0.42 -16.37
N TRP A 571 -35.61 1.43 -17.07
CA TRP A 571 -34.95 2.72 -17.30
C TRP A 571 -35.94 3.88 -17.20
N GLY A 572 -35.85 4.65 -16.12
CA GLY A 572 -36.82 5.68 -15.76
C GLY A 572 -38.22 5.10 -15.65
N TYR A 573 -39.11 5.52 -16.55
CA TYR A 573 -40.50 5.05 -16.63
C TYR A 573 -40.70 3.92 -17.66
N THR A 574 -39.64 3.46 -18.32
CA THR A 574 -39.68 2.37 -19.31
C THR A 574 -39.26 1.05 -18.67
N ASN A 575 -39.88 -0.05 -19.09
CA ASN A 575 -39.47 -1.41 -18.72
C ASN A 575 -39.53 -2.30 -19.96
N SER A 576 -38.39 -2.82 -20.39
CA SER A 576 -38.24 -3.57 -21.64
C SER A 576 -37.99 -5.06 -21.36
N LYS A 577 -38.64 -5.92 -22.17
CA LYS A 577 -38.56 -7.39 -22.06
C LYS A 577 -37.63 -8.04 -23.06
N THR A 578 -37.19 -7.27 -24.06
CA THR A 578 -36.10 -7.64 -24.98
C THR A 578 -35.09 -6.51 -25.08
N LEU A 579 -33.86 -6.83 -25.50
CA LEU A 579 -32.82 -5.83 -25.74
C LEU A 579 -33.15 -4.92 -26.95
N THR A 580 -33.97 -5.41 -27.90
CA THR A 580 -34.48 -4.59 -29.02
C THR A 580 -35.45 -3.52 -28.52
N ASP A 581 -36.40 -3.87 -27.66
CA ASP A 581 -37.33 -2.90 -27.08
C ASP A 581 -36.58 -1.87 -26.22
N PHE A 582 -35.54 -2.32 -25.50
CA PHE A 582 -34.70 -1.44 -24.69
C PHE A 582 -33.96 -0.39 -25.53
N ARG A 583 -33.30 -0.81 -26.61
CA ARG A 583 -32.64 0.10 -27.57
C ARG A 583 -33.65 1.09 -28.16
N ASN A 584 -34.81 0.61 -28.60
CA ASN A 584 -35.85 1.45 -29.20
C ASN A 584 -36.43 2.48 -28.22
N ALA A 585 -36.59 2.11 -26.95
CA ALA A 585 -37.18 2.99 -25.92
C ALA A 585 -36.19 4.00 -25.31
N THR A 586 -34.88 3.70 -25.31
CA THR A 586 -33.89 4.46 -24.54
C THR A 586 -32.70 5.00 -25.35
N GLY A 587 -32.44 4.47 -26.53
CA GLY A 587 -31.21 4.72 -27.31
C GLY A 587 -29.95 4.08 -26.72
N GLN A 588 -30.05 3.40 -25.58
CA GLN A 588 -28.94 2.69 -24.94
C GLN A 588 -28.65 1.35 -25.62
N GLU A 589 -27.49 0.76 -25.34
CA GLU A 589 -26.99 -0.45 -26.01
C GLU A 589 -26.90 -0.31 -27.53
N MET A 590 -26.34 0.85 -27.92
CA MET A 590 -26.05 1.27 -29.29
C MET A 590 -24.64 1.88 -29.35
N LEU A 591 -23.91 1.60 -30.42
CA LEU A 591 -22.61 2.23 -30.73
C LEU A 591 -22.57 2.62 -32.22
N ASN A 592 -22.31 3.90 -32.50
CA ASN A 592 -22.28 4.45 -33.86
C ASN A 592 -23.54 4.13 -34.70
N GLY A 593 -24.71 4.14 -34.05
CA GLY A 593 -26.01 3.80 -34.68
C GLY A 593 -26.26 2.30 -34.89
N MET A 594 -25.31 1.43 -34.55
CA MET A 594 -25.45 -0.02 -34.62
C MET A 594 -25.80 -0.61 -33.24
N PRO A 595 -26.60 -1.69 -33.17
CA PRO A 595 -26.85 -2.42 -31.93
C PRO A 595 -25.56 -2.91 -31.25
N ALA A 596 -25.38 -2.56 -29.98
CA ALA A 596 -24.31 -3.06 -29.11
C ALA A 596 -24.89 -3.94 -27.98
N GLY A 597 -24.09 -4.83 -27.40
CA GLY A 597 -24.53 -5.70 -26.31
C GLY A 597 -25.42 -6.87 -26.72
N LEU A 598 -25.64 -7.81 -25.78
CA LEU A 598 -26.21 -9.13 -26.03
C LEU A 598 -27.29 -9.49 -25.00
N GLY A 599 -28.40 -10.09 -25.45
CA GLY A 599 -29.44 -10.65 -24.57
C GLY A 599 -29.48 -12.17 -24.72
N VAL A 600 -28.51 -12.86 -24.14
CA VAL A 600 -28.20 -14.29 -24.41
C VAL A 600 -27.62 -14.97 -23.17
N ASP A 601 -27.70 -16.30 -23.11
CA ASP A 601 -27.03 -17.10 -22.08
C ASP A 601 -25.49 -16.92 -22.16
N PRO A 602 -24.82 -16.46 -21.09
CA PRO A 602 -23.36 -16.38 -20.99
C PRO A 602 -22.63 -17.71 -21.22
N ARG A 603 -23.31 -18.85 -20.98
CA ARG A 603 -22.72 -20.20 -20.98
C ARG A 603 -21.47 -20.28 -20.09
N PHE A 604 -21.56 -19.78 -18.85
CA PHE A 604 -20.53 -19.96 -17.83
C PHE A 604 -20.51 -21.40 -17.28
N MET A 605 -19.39 -21.84 -16.70
CA MET A 605 -19.24 -23.22 -16.23
C MET A 605 -20.19 -23.61 -15.08
N SER A 606 -20.36 -22.74 -14.08
CA SER A 606 -21.28 -22.99 -12.93
C SER A 606 -21.65 -21.70 -12.19
N PRO A 607 -22.29 -20.72 -12.86
CA PRO A 607 -22.57 -19.42 -12.27
C PRO A 607 -23.48 -19.54 -11.04
N GLY A 608 -23.22 -18.74 -10.01
CA GLY A 608 -23.96 -18.76 -8.75
C GLY A 608 -23.49 -19.80 -7.73
N ASN A 609 -22.54 -20.67 -8.10
CA ASN A 609 -22.04 -21.78 -7.28
C ASN A 609 -20.55 -21.65 -6.92
N ALA A 610 -19.94 -20.46 -7.06
CA ALA A 610 -18.62 -20.22 -6.48
C ALA A 610 -18.71 -20.31 -4.95
N VAL A 611 -17.71 -20.93 -4.32
CA VAL A 611 -17.59 -21.03 -2.86
C VAL A 611 -16.54 -20.05 -2.36
N ALA A 612 -16.57 -19.75 -1.06
CA ALA A 612 -15.52 -18.95 -0.42
C ALA A 612 -14.15 -19.63 -0.60
N ILE A 613 -13.20 -18.91 -1.18
CA ILE A 613 -11.83 -19.35 -1.43
C ILE A 613 -11.03 -19.31 -0.13
N ASN A 614 -11.25 -18.30 0.72
CA ASN A 614 -10.57 -18.05 2.00
C ASN A 614 -9.05 -17.83 1.89
N ASP A 615 -8.52 -17.76 0.68
CA ASP A 615 -7.14 -17.43 0.32
C ASP A 615 -7.16 -16.55 -0.94
N PRO A 616 -6.90 -15.24 -0.81
CA PRO A 616 -7.08 -14.32 -1.92
C PRO A 616 -6.01 -14.49 -3.00
N SER A 617 -4.89 -15.18 -2.70
CA SER A 617 -3.89 -15.55 -3.71
C SER A 617 -4.43 -16.59 -4.72
N LEU A 618 -5.51 -17.29 -4.36
CA LEU A 618 -6.18 -18.30 -5.19
C LEU A 618 -7.44 -17.77 -5.89
N LEU A 619 -7.77 -16.46 -5.81
CA LEU A 619 -8.93 -15.90 -6.51
C LEU A 619 -8.94 -16.22 -8.01
N GLY A 620 -7.78 -16.17 -8.67
CA GLY A 620 -7.66 -16.50 -10.09
C GLY A 620 -7.97 -17.96 -10.45
N THR A 621 -8.19 -18.85 -9.47
CA THR A 621 -8.67 -20.22 -9.66
C THR A 621 -10.20 -20.35 -9.66
N LEU A 622 -10.94 -19.24 -9.44
CA LEU A 622 -12.39 -19.22 -9.42
C LEU A 622 -12.95 -19.47 -10.84
N THR A 623 -13.48 -20.66 -11.01
CA THR A 623 -13.87 -21.23 -12.32
C THR A 623 -15.36 -21.12 -12.64
N ALA A 624 -16.19 -20.77 -11.66
CA ALA A 624 -17.66 -20.70 -11.81
C ALA A 624 -18.13 -19.76 -12.95
N TYR A 625 -17.38 -18.69 -13.20
CA TYR A 625 -17.66 -17.64 -14.18
C TYR A 625 -16.77 -17.66 -15.41
N THR A 626 -15.98 -18.72 -15.61
CA THR A 626 -15.24 -18.90 -16.88
C THR A 626 -16.24 -19.19 -18.01
N PRO A 627 -16.18 -18.48 -19.16
CA PRO A 627 -16.98 -18.82 -20.33
C PRO A 627 -16.64 -20.22 -20.86
N LEU A 628 -17.66 -21.04 -21.17
CA LEU A 628 -17.48 -22.32 -21.85
C LEU A 628 -17.17 -22.13 -23.34
N ALA A 629 -16.59 -23.16 -23.97
CA ALA A 629 -16.33 -23.17 -25.41
C ALA A 629 -17.60 -22.87 -26.24
N GLY A 630 -17.49 -21.89 -27.15
CA GLY A 630 -18.60 -21.35 -27.93
C GLY A 630 -19.57 -20.47 -27.12
N SER A 631 -19.19 -19.98 -25.95
CA SER A 631 -19.91 -18.91 -25.26
C SER A 631 -20.06 -17.70 -26.19
N PRO A 632 -21.23 -17.04 -26.22
CA PRO A 632 -21.45 -15.84 -27.04
C PRO A 632 -20.74 -14.59 -26.47
N LEU A 633 -19.98 -14.69 -25.38
CA LEU A 633 -19.22 -13.59 -24.80
C LEU A 633 -17.79 -13.48 -25.35
N ILE A 634 -17.28 -14.58 -25.92
CA ILE A 634 -15.89 -14.72 -26.37
C ILE A 634 -15.65 -13.85 -27.61
N ASP A 635 -14.59 -13.03 -27.61
CA ASP A 635 -14.25 -12.08 -28.66
C ASP A 635 -15.36 -11.04 -28.98
N ARG A 636 -16.19 -10.67 -28.00
CA ARG A 636 -17.34 -9.73 -28.21
C ARG A 636 -17.29 -8.42 -27.43
N GLY A 637 -16.31 -8.22 -26.57
CA GLY A 637 -16.11 -6.96 -25.86
C GLY A 637 -15.81 -5.82 -26.83
N LEU A 638 -16.35 -4.64 -26.54
CA LEU A 638 -16.02 -3.42 -27.27
C LEU A 638 -14.54 -3.09 -27.08
N ASN A 639 -13.88 -2.62 -28.14
CA ASN A 639 -12.52 -2.12 -28.07
C ASN A 639 -12.49 -0.80 -27.29
N LEU A 640 -12.27 -0.89 -25.98
CA LEU A 640 -12.30 0.25 -25.06
C LEU A 640 -11.29 1.36 -25.41
N ALA A 641 -10.17 1.02 -26.06
CA ALA A 641 -9.16 2.00 -26.45
C ALA A 641 -9.66 2.96 -27.53
N THR A 642 -10.57 2.54 -28.43
CA THR A 642 -11.20 3.45 -29.41
C THR A 642 -12.25 4.37 -28.77
N LEU A 643 -12.64 4.07 -27.52
CA LEU A 643 -13.57 4.86 -26.70
C LEU A 643 -12.84 5.69 -25.63
N GLY A 644 -11.51 5.81 -25.72
CA GLY A 644 -10.69 6.62 -24.81
C GLY A 644 -10.35 5.94 -23.47
N ILE A 645 -10.73 4.67 -23.27
CA ILE A 645 -10.46 3.92 -22.04
C ILE A 645 -9.30 2.96 -22.30
N THR A 646 -8.23 3.07 -21.52
CA THR A 646 -7.11 2.10 -21.54
C THR A 646 -7.43 0.92 -20.61
N PRO A 647 -7.77 -0.27 -21.12
CA PRO A 647 -7.97 -1.45 -20.28
C PRO A 647 -6.66 -1.89 -19.61
N PRO A 648 -6.72 -2.65 -18.50
CA PRO A 648 -5.55 -3.31 -17.95
C PRO A 648 -5.07 -4.41 -18.91
N ASN A 649 -3.84 -4.90 -18.69
CA ASN A 649 -3.25 -6.01 -19.44
C ASN A 649 -3.55 -7.41 -18.84
N ARG A 650 -4.49 -7.49 -17.89
CA ARG A 650 -4.97 -8.75 -17.31
C ARG A 650 -6.43 -8.66 -16.89
N ASP A 651 -7.06 -9.82 -16.76
CA ASP A 651 -8.43 -10.02 -16.26
C ASP A 651 -8.47 -10.36 -14.75
N PHE A 652 -9.62 -10.83 -14.24
CA PHE A 652 -9.78 -11.35 -12.88
C PHE A 652 -8.93 -12.60 -12.60
N ALA A 653 -8.77 -13.49 -13.59
CA ALA A 653 -7.99 -14.72 -13.45
C ALA A 653 -6.46 -14.48 -13.50
N GLY A 654 -6.02 -13.25 -13.77
CA GLY A 654 -4.62 -12.91 -14.02
C GLY A 654 -4.14 -13.27 -15.43
N ALA A 655 -5.07 -13.68 -16.30
CA ALA A 655 -4.86 -14.00 -17.69
C ALA A 655 -4.66 -12.72 -18.54
N PRO A 656 -3.79 -12.72 -19.57
CA PRO A 656 -3.60 -11.57 -20.45
C PRO A 656 -4.87 -11.18 -21.20
N THR A 657 -5.09 -9.88 -21.37
CA THR A 657 -6.22 -9.30 -22.11
C THR A 657 -5.75 -8.67 -23.45
N PRO A 658 -6.33 -9.02 -24.60
CA PRO A 658 -7.23 -10.16 -24.84
C PRO A 658 -6.49 -11.50 -24.92
N GLN A 659 -7.21 -12.62 -24.74
CA GLN A 659 -6.73 -13.96 -25.12
C GLN A 659 -7.11 -14.40 -26.54
N GLY A 660 -8.09 -13.74 -27.16
CA GLY A 660 -8.56 -14.02 -28.51
C GLY A 660 -8.26 -12.92 -29.54
N LEU A 661 -9.19 -12.72 -30.47
CA LEU A 661 -9.22 -11.63 -31.45
C LEU A 661 -9.66 -10.28 -30.82
N ALA A 662 -10.42 -10.32 -29.73
CA ALA A 662 -10.90 -9.16 -28.99
C ALA A 662 -10.99 -9.47 -27.49
N ILE A 663 -11.27 -8.46 -26.67
CA ILE A 663 -11.54 -8.64 -25.24
C ILE A 663 -12.88 -9.37 -25.09
N ASP A 664 -13.01 -10.22 -24.07
CA ASP A 664 -14.26 -10.91 -23.76
C ASP A 664 -15.25 -9.98 -23.02
N ILE A 665 -16.55 -10.30 -23.04
CA ILE A 665 -17.53 -9.62 -22.18
C ILE A 665 -17.51 -10.29 -20.79
N GLY A 666 -17.31 -9.50 -19.74
CA GLY A 666 -17.23 -9.95 -18.35
C GLY A 666 -15.80 -9.97 -17.79
N ALA A 667 -15.65 -10.58 -16.62
CA ALA A 667 -14.44 -10.49 -15.79
C ALA A 667 -13.34 -11.51 -16.11
N ILE A 668 -13.60 -12.53 -16.92
CA ILE A 668 -12.66 -13.62 -17.22
C ILE A 668 -12.52 -13.78 -18.74
N GLU A 669 -11.29 -13.73 -19.22
CA GLU A 669 -10.88 -13.99 -20.61
C GLU A 669 -10.65 -15.50 -20.84
N VAL A 670 -11.00 -15.99 -22.03
CA VAL A 670 -10.63 -17.34 -22.49
C VAL A 670 -10.09 -17.35 -23.91
N SER A 671 -9.07 -18.18 -24.16
CA SER A 671 -8.66 -18.47 -25.53
C SER A 671 -9.79 -19.19 -26.29
N ALA A 672 -10.14 -18.72 -27.49
CA ALA A 672 -11.20 -19.25 -28.34
C ALA A 672 -10.90 -20.64 -28.98
N ARG A 673 -10.48 -21.62 -28.17
CA ARG A 673 -10.12 -23.00 -28.58
C ARG A 673 -11.34 -23.90 -28.81
#